data_AF-A0A843I172-F1
#
_entry.id   AF-A0A843I172-F1
#
_cell.length_a   1.000
_cell.length_b   1.000
_cell.length_c   1.000
_cell.angle_alpha   90.00
_cell.angle_beta   90.00
_cell.angle_gamma   90.00
#
_symmetry.space_group_name_H-M   'P 1'
#
loop_
_entity.id
_entity.type
_entity.pdbx_description
1 polymer ?
#
loop_
_entity_poly.entity_id
_entity_poly.type
_entity_poly.pdbx_seq_one_letter_code
_entity_poly.pdbx_strand_id
1 'polypeptide(L)'
;MHRTGRKPGTNGRVRGQWIILTALALVVAVAVVYMAYVSSEVLPAASIQRPAYGLMSQDWPKLVQLLAGYTRFVAQSGLSGLTAAAAASGLYNNLLSPYPQSIHLQLTAAGSYVANSLAAAESNLLSIGAFISSSYRLNQSGFAGSLGPYPAAVVLSNIYNFSKLYGLGYIQFSSNYVYRFVVTTFVPVSSDYVVIYSGDVRKPVVPGESYNSIVNTILNLARQGDSFDAASLRGKLYLILVNNSALAEALSYYAGEGCSQAVRGDFQNMLAKAFVVLPWWAEYIKCPFCLFDFKMPRGSLATPGTSDEIAVLVYADPTSSVDIYLYIPYLLDAFGIQPSAPIQCYEQWNLPYIYTIQQADSGNNNPYAVYYMNGQEWFFDAYDLSGWQSSLTFSQCHQMGPEYAPTPIEKIISTNIYGNWTNGLLLGAVYPAGTYDVGFNIWRQFSIPNNWPGFQVRTLVNVTAPGAEKMGFLSLYFGGYDGSTFPWCADMVAVQPEFYPPTFVWSFLPQGYGSGPWQTYAWQQGGSYVPLGNDWYVLSISQILQGPMAGQMYLSVYKFVVNQSGPMSPYAGQWLTYSPLTTFNVVLGTDTEDFPQSSSSSWTDAAVYAFLAARPWTYPEPSAVLTAVGAAPVVNTPRPTIIAWGPASAASARVSTLGNISLALVMGLNITTNLSVTARAKSIYIYQYNTTFIKYSYGILVNSSLPKSSLGAQFSLFYNYGGGVYNYTCGAGPTCNASLTSYYGYTAGVDSALWNITFLVPRHSNFAVVAKVLGASIAVNNYSVVHPLVYYLWSGNSLYLINVGNSDAVFYFPWQNNESVVSGVSPNDGIFGAYANINVSGIGSWTLVIVPPASAVNVTFYPQYAAQIQGGFPTQFTPAWELPYIQPAQAPSSGCAYLPTYFPSQFLEDHYTLLIPSLILRAIGKQPSSRLSFYVFMKGSWTQAQYALDNLNDVWLRINAYPGWFSYRGTLIAVCGGGSSSPLPSLFTGYDYYSAALPSPGALAQYANLLSHPSGYAVIVNVTGVFNPRQTIQAIYLYNKSAPPPSQCPEGSYSGEILEFYNGYPTGTGAWYDWWNQFAGVCRDQNVWTYYGTGRESFFIFAVTRDSAYFYIATASSSGLYPFNYGGTVYWWFNGWANTQYNAQLLTAGPYNGPLYSFDSVSCINSAGEVCNAGVIVMPFMWPQPYFIIDGQIYQTI
;
A
#
# COMPACT_ATOMS: atom_id res chain seq x y z
N MET A 1 -60.71 13.41 -49.46
CA MET A 1 -61.76 13.05 -48.49
C MET A 1 -61.22 13.32 -47.09
N HIS A 2 -61.94 14.18 -46.38
CA HIS A 2 -62.04 14.38 -44.92
C HIS A 2 -60.90 13.89 -44.01
N ARG A 3 -60.15 14.85 -43.40
CA ARG A 3 -60.39 15.46 -42.04
C ARG A 3 -59.77 14.56 -40.97
N THR A 4 -58.88 14.97 -40.06
CA THR A 4 -58.44 16.26 -39.47
C THR A 4 -57.23 15.90 -38.57
N GLY A 5 -56.19 16.70 -38.33
CA GLY A 5 -55.90 18.07 -38.74
C GLY A 5 -54.51 18.53 -38.24
N ARG A 6 -54.02 19.58 -38.93
CA ARG A 6 -53.06 20.64 -38.56
C ARG A 6 -51.75 20.22 -37.87
N LYS A 7 -50.63 20.22 -38.58
CA LYS A 7 -49.75 21.33 -39.05
C LYS A 7 -48.68 21.77 -38.02
N PRO A 8 -47.43 21.95 -38.48
CA PRO A 8 -46.23 22.12 -37.67
C PRO A 8 -45.96 23.61 -37.36
N GLY A 9 -45.39 23.88 -36.20
CA GLY A 9 -44.97 25.21 -35.78
C GLY A 9 -43.58 25.16 -35.15
N THR A 10 -42.58 25.45 -35.96
CA THR A 10 -41.23 25.85 -35.55
C THR A 10 -41.27 26.88 -34.43
N ASN A 11 -40.84 26.51 -33.21
CA ASN A 11 -40.63 27.46 -32.10
C ASN A 11 -39.64 26.93 -31.04
N GLY A 12 -38.55 26.29 -31.46
CA GLY A 12 -37.54 25.73 -30.54
C GLY A 12 -36.43 26.69 -30.11
N ARG A 13 -36.10 27.71 -30.92
CA ARG A 13 -34.92 28.56 -30.67
C ARG A 13 -35.18 29.80 -29.81
N VAL A 14 -36.44 30.19 -29.61
CA VAL A 14 -36.77 31.38 -28.80
C VAL A 14 -36.92 31.03 -27.31
N ARG A 15 -37.28 29.80 -26.94
CA ARG A 15 -37.46 29.42 -25.51
C ARG A 15 -36.16 29.29 -24.73
N GLY A 16 -35.07 28.81 -25.33
CA GLY A 16 -33.76 28.72 -24.67
C GLY A 16 -33.15 30.11 -24.40
N GLN A 17 -33.31 31.04 -25.35
CA GLN A 17 -32.83 32.41 -25.17
C GLN A 17 -33.68 33.19 -24.15
N TRP A 18 -35.00 32.95 -24.08
CA TRP A 18 -35.81 33.51 -22.98
C TRP A 18 -35.46 32.89 -21.63
N ILE A 19 -35.22 31.57 -21.51
CA ILE A 19 -34.81 30.99 -20.22
C ILE A 19 -33.46 31.56 -19.76
N ILE A 20 -32.52 31.77 -20.68
CA ILE A 20 -31.22 32.37 -20.36
C ILE A 20 -31.35 33.87 -20.08
N LEU A 21 -32.20 34.62 -20.80
CA LEU A 21 -32.47 36.03 -20.48
C LEU A 21 -33.23 36.19 -19.16
N THR A 22 -34.14 35.29 -18.83
CA THR A 22 -34.85 35.29 -17.54
C THR A 22 -33.93 34.85 -16.42
N ALA A 23 -33.04 33.87 -16.65
CA ALA A 23 -32.01 33.49 -15.68
C ALA A 23 -30.97 34.58 -15.49
N LEU A 24 -30.56 35.29 -16.57
CA LEU A 24 -29.65 36.43 -16.51
C LEU A 24 -30.32 37.63 -15.85
N ALA A 25 -31.59 37.93 -16.16
CA ALA A 25 -32.35 38.97 -15.50
C ALA A 25 -32.63 38.64 -14.04
N LEU A 26 -32.80 37.36 -13.68
CA LEU A 26 -33.00 36.89 -12.31
C LEU A 26 -31.68 36.83 -11.54
N VAL A 27 -30.55 36.52 -12.18
CA VAL A 27 -29.22 36.61 -11.58
C VAL A 27 -28.76 38.06 -11.45
N VAL A 28 -29.07 38.94 -12.41
CA VAL A 28 -28.81 40.38 -12.31
C VAL A 28 -29.78 41.02 -11.31
N ALA A 29 -31.04 40.61 -11.23
CA ALA A 29 -31.96 41.07 -10.19
C ALA A 29 -31.56 40.52 -8.82
N VAL A 30 -31.14 39.26 -8.70
CA VAL A 30 -30.59 38.71 -7.45
C VAL A 30 -29.28 39.39 -7.13
N ALA A 31 -28.41 39.71 -8.08
CA ALA A 31 -27.16 40.42 -7.83
C ALA A 31 -27.37 41.91 -7.54
N VAL A 32 -28.37 42.57 -8.11
CA VAL A 32 -28.76 43.95 -7.78
C VAL A 32 -29.50 43.98 -6.45
N VAL A 33 -30.30 42.96 -6.11
CA VAL A 33 -30.90 42.80 -4.78
C VAL A 33 -29.85 42.40 -3.75
N TYR A 34 -28.86 41.58 -4.10
CA TYR A 34 -27.76 41.18 -3.22
C TYR A 34 -26.72 42.28 -3.11
N MET A 35 -26.48 43.08 -4.14
CA MET A 35 -25.65 44.30 -4.07
C MET A 35 -26.40 45.46 -3.45
N ALA A 36 -27.74 45.55 -3.56
CA ALA A 36 -28.54 46.49 -2.77
C ALA A 36 -28.65 46.04 -1.30
N TYR A 37 -28.69 44.73 -1.05
CA TYR A 37 -28.65 44.11 0.27
C TYR A 37 -27.26 44.31 0.91
N VAL A 38 -26.18 44.02 0.18
CA VAL A 38 -24.80 44.26 0.60
C VAL A 38 -24.48 45.76 0.64
N SER A 39 -25.01 46.61 -0.23
CA SER A 39 -24.86 48.07 -0.10
C SER A 39 -25.75 48.66 0.99
N SER A 40 -26.78 47.95 1.43
CA SER A 40 -27.58 48.31 2.62
C SER A 40 -27.00 47.73 3.92
N GLU A 41 -26.19 46.67 3.85
CA GLU A 41 -25.53 46.02 5.01
C GLU A 41 -24.04 46.35 5.16
N VAL A 42 -23.38 46.93 4.14
CA VAL A 42 -21.96 47.35 4.15
C VAL A 42 -21.84 48.83 3.81
N LEU A 43 -22.19 49.66 4.81
CA LEU A 43 -21.71 51.01 5.15
C LEU A 43 -22.86 51.76 5.85
N PRO A 44 -22.70 52.02 7.15
CA PRO A 44 -22.46 53.41 7.49
C PRO A 44 -21.14 53.56 8.23
N ALA A 45 -20.07 53.83 7.47
CA ALA A 45 -19.13 54.86 7.91
C ALA A 45 -19.83 56.23 7.76
N ALA A 46 -20.87 56.46 8.56
CA ALA A 46 -21.54 57.74 8.72
C ALA A 46 -22.12 57.80 10.13
N SER A 47 -21.36 58.42 11.02
CA SER A 47 -21.73 58.92 12.35
C SER A 47 -22.47 57.96 13.29
N ILE A 48 -21.69 57.34 14.18
CA ILE A 48 -22.12 56.99 15.54
C ILE A 48 -22.45 58.30 16.29
N GLN A 49 -23.62 58.89 16.06
CA GLN A 49 -24.19 59.90 16.97
C GLN A 49 -25.73 59.85 16.90
N ARG A 50 -26.31 59.04 17.80
CA ARG A 50 -27.74 58.93 18.18
C ARG A 50 -28.59 57.86 17.44
N PRO A 51 -29.51 57.19 18.16
CA PRO A 51 -29.67 55.74 18.05
C PRO A 51 -31.04 55.32 17.52
N ALA A 52 -31.07 54.28 16.68
CA ALA A 52 -32.29 53.57 16.27
C ALA A 52 -32.88 52.68 17.39
N TYR A 53 -32.95 53.19 18.63
CA TYR A 53 -33.45 52.46 19.81
C TYR A 53 -34.90 51.98 19.65
N GLY A 54 -35.72 52.67 18.85
CA GLY A 54 -37.15 52.34 18.67
C GLY A 54 -37.43 51.13 17.78
N LEU A 55 -36.56 50.81 16.82
CA LEU A 55 -36.76 49.69 15.87
C LEU A 55 -36.19 48.36 16.41
N MET A 56 -35.00 48.39 17.02
CA MET A 56 -34.38 47.19 17.60
C MET A 56 -35.06 46.72 18.91
N SER A 57 -35.72 47.62 19.65
CA SER A 57 -36.50 47.25 20.85
C SER A 57 -37.85 46.59 20.53
N GLN A 58 -38.44 46.82 19.35
CA GLN A 58 -39.67 46.15 18.94
C GLN A 58 -39.43 44.74 18.38
N ASP A 59 -38.27 44.50 17.78
CA ASP A 59 -37.87 43.23 17.16
C ASP A 59 -36.90 42.38 18.02
N TRP A 60 -36.79 42.67 19.33
CA TRP A 60 -35.93 41.91 20.25
C TRP A 60 -36.14 40.38 20.24
N PRO A 61 -37.36 39.82 20.01
CA PRO A 61 -37.52 38.37 19.90
C PRO A 61 -36.82 37.78 18.66
N LYS A 62 -36.75 38.52 17.55
CA LYS A 62 -36.01 38.10 16.35
C LYS A 62 -34.50 38.17 16.59
N LEU A 63 -34.02 39.16 17.36
CA LEU A 63 -32.63 39.22 17.80
C LEU A 63 -32.25 38.06 18.72
N VAL A 64 -33.14 37.67 19.64
CA VAL A 64 -32.96 36.45 20.46
C VAL A 64 -32.96 35.19 19.60
N GLN A 65 -33.80 35.12 18.55
CA GLN A 65 -33.78 34.01 17.59
C GLN A 65 -32.49 33.96 16.78
N LEU A 66 -31.95 35.11 16.36
CA LEU A 66 -30.66 35.22 15.67
C LEU A 66 -29.51 34.74 16.57
N LEU A 67 -29.46 35.19 17.83
CA LEU A 67 -28.49 34.73 18.82
C LEU A 67 -28.63 33.23 19.09
N ALA A 68 -29.85 32.72 19.23
CA ALA A 68 -30.08 31.28 19.33
C ALA A 68 -29.62 30.52 18.07
N GLY A 69 -29.69 31.15 16.89
CA GLY A 69 -29.10 30.66 15.65
C GLY A 69 -27.58 30.57 15.70
N TYR A 70 -26.90 31.62 16.18
CA TYR A 70 -25.45 31.61 16.38
C TYR A 70 -24.99 30.62 17.45
N THR A 71 -25.69 30.52 18.59
CA THR A 71 -25.38 29.51 19.62
C THR A 71 -25.56 28.10 19.07
N ARG A 72 -26.56 27.86 18.21
CA ARG A 72 -26.73 26.59 17.47
C ARG A 72 -25.61 26.34 16.48
N PHE A 73 -25.20 27.35 15.72
CA PHE A 73 -24.06 27.26 14.79
C PHE A 73 -22.77 26.90 15.54
N VAL A 74 -22.44 27.58 16.64
CA VAL A 74 -21.27 27.27 17.47
C VAL A 74 -21.35 25.85 18.05
N ALA A 75 -22.52 25.42 18.53
CA ALA A 75 -22.72 24.05 19.02
C ALA A 75 -22.55 23.01 17.90
N GLN A 76 -23.01 23.31 16.70
CA GLN A 76 -22.88 22.45 15.52
C GLN A 76 -21.42 22.35 15.06
N SER A 77 -20.70 23.47 15.01
CA SER A 77 -19.27 23.52 14.72
C SER A 77 -18.45 22.76 15.77
N GLY A 78 -18.80 22.90 17.05
CA GLY A 78 -18.17 22.14 18.14
C GLY A 78 -18.42 20.64 18.04
N LEU A 79 -19.63 20.21 17.66
CA LEU A 79 -19.96 18.80 17.37
C LEU A 79 -19.16 18.25 16.19
N SER A 80 -19.12 19.00 15.08
CA SER A 80 -18.37 18.63 13.88
C SER A 80 -16.87 18.53 14.19
N GLY A 81 -16.31 19.51 14.90
CA GLY A 81 -14.91 19.52 15.30
C GLY A 81 -14.56 18.41 16.28
N LEU A 82 -15.42 18.13 17.26
CA LEU A 82 -15.25 17.03 18.22
C LEU A 82 -15.23 15.67 17.50
N THR A 83 -16.21 15.42 16.64
CA THR A 83 -16.30 14.14 15.93
C THR A 83 -15.15 13.95 14.94
N ALA A 84 -14.74 15.01 14.23
CA ALA A 84 -13.55 14.97 13.39
C ALA A 84 -12.27 14.74 14.22
N ALA A 85 -12.09 15.43 15.34
CA ALA A 85 -10.92 15.28 16.21
C ALA A 85 -10.83 13.89 16.85
N ALA A 86 -11.95 13.33 17.27
CA ALA A 86 -12.01 11.98 17.81
C ALA A 86 -11.70 10.92 16.75
N ALA A 87 -12.26 11.12 15.56
CA ALA A 87 -11.95 10.28 14.40
C ALA A 87 -10.48 10.44 13.98
N ALA A 88 -9.86 11.60 14.24
CA ALA A 88 -8.45 11.93 14.03
C ALA A 88 -7.48 11.57 15.18
N SER A 89 -7.92 10.95 16.28
CA SER A 89 -7.04 10.67 17.44
C SER A 89 -7.04 9.21 17.88
N GLY A 90 -7.99 8.40 17.39
CA GLY A 90 -7.95 6.94 17.44
C GLY A 90 -8.01 6.29 18.83
N LEU A 91 -7.67 4.99 18.87
CA LEU A 91 -7.75 4.06 20.01
C LEU A 91 -6.98 4.51 21.29
N TYR A 92 -6.10 5.49 21.19
CA TYR A 92 -5.23 5.97 22.28
C TYR A 92 -5.98 6.69 23.42
N ASN A 93 -7.28 6.94 23.25
CA ASN A 93 -8.09 7.60 24.27
C ASN A 93 -8.43 6.68 25.46
N ASN A 94 -8.35 5.35 25.30
CA ASN A 94 -8.92 4.41 26.29
C ASN A 94 -8.00 3.27 26.77
N LEU A 95 -6.78 3.16 26.26
CA LEU A 95 -5.96 1.96 26.49
C LEU A 95 -5.07 2.00 27.73
N LEU A 96 -4.79 3.20 28.25
CA LEU A 96 -3.91 3.40 29.41
C LEU A 96 -4.57 4.42 30.34
N SER A 97 -5.73 4.07 30.90
CA SER A 97 -6.32 4.85 31.99
C SER A 97 -5.36 4.79 33.18
N PRO A 98 -4.68 5.90 33.59
CA PRO A 98 -5.35 7.15 33.90
C PRO A 98 -4.49 8.41 33.61
N TYR A 99 -4.33 8.89 32.37
CA TYR A 99 -3.67 10.20 32.17
C TYR A 99 -4.31 11.11 31.10
N PRO A 100 -4.37 12.44 31.36
CA PRO A 100 -5.17 13.42 30.60
C PRO A 100 -4.60 13.88 29.26
N GLN A 101 -3.44 13.39 28.80
CA GLN A 101 -2.76 13.97 27.62
C GLN A 101 -3.40 13.62 26.27
N SER A 102 -4.02 12.45 26.11
CA SER A 102 -4.77 12.06 24.90
C SER A 102 -6.12 12.79 24.78
N ILE A 103 -6.82 12.91 25.92
CA ILE A 103 -8.01 13.76 26.07
C ILE A 103 -7.66 15.21 25.78
N HIS A 104 -6.49 15.70 26.22
CA HIS A 104 -6.05 17.07 25.98
C HIS A 104 -5.92 17.37 24.48
N LEU A 105 -5.34 16.48 23.66
CA LEU A 105 -5.22 16.71 22.21
C LEU A 105 -6.60 16.76 21.51
N GLN A 106 -7.53 15.89 21.89
CA GLN A 106 -8.91 15.93 21.40
C GLN A 106 -9.64 17.20 21.81
N LEU A 107 -9.50 17.61 23.07
CA LEU A 107 -10.12 18.80 23.63
C LEU A 107 -9.51 20.09 23.07
N THR A 108 -8.20 20.11 22.78
CA THR A 108 -7.51 21.26 22.18
C THR A 108 -7.91 21.43 20.71
N ALA A 109 -7.98 20.34 19.94
CA ALA A 109 -8.47 20.38 18.57
C ALA A 109 -9.95 20.79 18.52
N ALA A 110 -10.82 20.16 19.33
CA ALA A 110 -12.23 20.57 19.40
C ALA A 110 -12.39 22.01 19.92
N GLY A 111 -11.54 22.43 20.86
CA GLY A 111 -11.49 23.78 21.42
C GLY A 111 -11.11 24.84 20.39
N SER A 112 -10.16 24.58 19.49
CA SER A 112 -9.78 25.54 18.45
C SER A 112 -10.89 25.76 17.41
N TYR A 113 -11.63 24.71 17.03
CA TYR A 113 -12.81 24.86 16.16
C TYR A 113 -13.93 25.68 16.81
N VAL A 114 -14.19 25.43 18.10
CA VAL A 114 -15.17 26.21 18.86
C VAL A 114 -14.71 27.64 19.03
N ALA A 115 -13.42 27.88 19.32
CA ALA A 115 -12.86 29.21 19.46
C ALA A 115 -12.92 30.01 18.15
N ASN A 116 -12.59 29.42 17.00
CA ASN A 116 -12.70 30.07 15.69
C ASN A 116 -14.17 30.41 15.36
N SER A 117 -15.09 29.49 15.64
CA SER A 117 -16.52 29.71 15.42
C SER A 117 -17.08 30.78 16.37
N LEU A 118 -16.58 30.82 17.60
CA LEU A 118 -16.93 31.82 18.60
C LEU A 118 -16.40 33.20 18.19
N ALA A 119 -15.14 33.31 17.74
CA ALA A 119 -14.56 34.55 17.25
C ALA A 119 -15.33 35.10 16.03
N ALA A 120 -15.72 34.22 15.09
CA ALA A 120 -16.56 34.60 13.97
C ALA A 120 -17.94 35.10 14.44
N ALA A 121 -18.59 34.41 15.37
CA ALA A 121 -19.87 34.82 15.94
C ALA A 121 -19.76 36.15 16.70
N GLU A 122 -18.74 36.34 17.52
CA GLU A 122 -18.46 37.58 18.24
C GLU A 122 -18.22 38.75 17.28
N SER A 123 -17.41 38.56 16.22
CA SER A 123 -17.18 39.62 15.22
C SER A 123 -18.46 40.07 14.52
N ASN A 124 -19.33 39.13 14.18
CA ASN A 124 -20.61 39.42 13.54
C ASN A 124 -21.60 40.08 14.50
N LEU A 125 -21.60 39.70 15.78
CA LEU A 125 -22.52 40.21 16.80
C LEU A 125 -22.10 41.56 17.39
N LEU A 126 -20.82 41.91 17.33
CA LEU A 126 -20.31 43.23 17.70
C LEU A 126 -20.94 44.35 16.83
N SER A 127 -21.20 44.07 15.55
CA SER A 127 -21.83 45.02 14.63
C SER A 127 -23.24 45.47 15.05
N ILE A 128 -23.93 44.66 15.86
CA ILE A 128 -25.28 44.92 16.41
C ILE A 128 -25.27 45.24 17.91
N GLY A 129 -24.11 45.58 18.48
CA GLY A 129 -23.97 45.96 19.89
C GLY A 129 -24.30 44.86 20.89
N ALA A 130 -24.16 43.58 20.48
CA ALA A 130 -24.32 42.43 21.34
C ALA A 130 -22.95 42.00 21.90
N PHE A 131 -22.83 42.03 23.23
CA PHE A 131 -21.65 41.58 23.96
C PHE A 131 -21.98 40.25 24.61
N ILE A 132 -21.40 39.17 24.10
CA ILE A 132 -21.68 37.82 24.53
C ILE A 132 -20.41 37.14 25.04
N SER A 133 -20.57 36.33 26.08
CA SER A 133 -19.58 35.38 26.58
C SER A 133 -20.19 34.00 26.45
N SER A 134 -19.44 33.05 25.88
CA SER A 134 -19.94 31.69 25.71
C SER A 134 -19.11 30.70 26.52
N SER A 135 -19.80 29.72 27.10
CA SER A 135 -19.22 28.52 27.68
C SER A 135 -19.73 27.31 26.90
N TYR A 136 -18.93 26.24 26.85
CA TYR A 136 -19.32 25.04 26.13
C TYR A 136 -18.90 23.77 26.86
N ARG A 137 -19.63 22.68 26.59
CA ARG A 137 -19.32 21.32 27.00
C ARG A 137 -19.53 20.39 25.83
N LEU A 138 -18.50 19.65 25.47
CA LEU A 138 -18.50 18.68 24.39
C LEU A 138 -18.43 17.27 25.00
N ASN A 139 -19.18 16.33 24.45
CA ASN A 139 -19.14 14.94 24.88
C ASN A 139 -19.40 14.00 23.69
N GLN A 140 -18.65 12.90 23.64
CA GLN A 140 -18.78 11.87 22.63
C GLN A 140 -18.74 10.50 23.31
N SER A 141 -19.54 9.56 22.81
CA SER A 141 -19.55 8.19 23.29
C SER A 141 -19.78 7.20 22.16
N GLY A 142 -19.39 5.94 22.38
CA GLY A 142 -19.55 4.88 21.37
C GLY A 142 -18.73 5.11 20.10
N PHE A 143 -17.69 5.94 20.18
CA PHE A 143 -16.67 6.07 19.15
C PHE A 143 -15.32 6.04 19.87
N ALA A 144 -14.74 4.84 20.02
CA ALA A 144 -13.46 4.62 20.71
C ALA A 144 -12.37 4.04 19.79
N GLY A 145 -12.52 4.19 18.47
CA GLY A 145 -11.53 3.72 17.50
C GLY A 145 -11.46 4.61 16.27
N SER A 146 -10.36 4.50 15.52
CA SER A 146 -10.11 5.28 14.31
C SER A 146 -10.80 4.64 13.10
N LEU A 147 -11.25 5.45 12.14
CA LEU A 147 -11.65 4.97 10.81
C LEU A 147 -10.52 5.15 9.77
N GLY A 148 -9.26 5.13 10.22
CA GLY A 148 -8.10 5.55 9.42
C GLY A 148 -6.76 5.06 10.01
N PRO A 149 -5.64 5.29 9.29
CA PRO A 149 -4.31 4.84 9.72
C PRO A 149 -3.84 5.56 11.00
N TYR A 150 -3.50 4.79 12.05
CA TYR A 150 -2.96 5.24 13.34
C TYR A 150 -2.03 4.15 13.90
N PRO A 151 -0.90 4.50 14.56
CA PRO A 151 -0.81 5.37 15.75
C PRO A 151 -0.66 6.88 15.58
N ALA A 152 -0.99 7.62 16.65
CA ALA A 152 -0.40 8.94 16.91
C ALA A 152 1.08 8.79 17.31
N ALA A 153 1.97 9.60 16.74
CA ALA A 153 3.35 9.73 17.22
C ALA A 153 3.34 10.57 18.49
N VAL A 154 3.17 9.97 19.67
CA VAL A 154 3.10 10.77 20.91
C VAL A 154 4.46 11.41 21.25
N VAL A 155 5.58 10.85 20.77
CA VAL A 155 6.93 11.39 21.03
C VAL A 155 7.51 12.02 19.78
N LEU A 156 7.36 13.35 19.71
CA LEU A 156 8.15 14.18 18.81
C LEU A 156 9.61 14.16 19.26
N SER A 157 10.52 14.16 18.29
CA SER A 157 11.95 14.31 18.51
C SER A 157 12.22 15.60 19.27
N ASN A 158 12.96 15.55 20.38
CA ASN A 158 13.35 16.76 21.12
C ASN A 158 14.22 17.70 20.27
N ILE A 159 14.93 17.14 19.28
CA ILE A 159 15.83 17.87 18.39
C ILE A 159 15.03 18.51 17.25
N TYR A 160 14.18 17.75 16.57
CA TYR A 160 13.47 18.20 15.37
C TYR A 160 11.96 18.31 15.59
N ASN A 161 11.54 19.36 16.29
CA ASN A 161 10.12 19.71 16.46
C ASN A 161 9.93 21.22 16.47
N PHE A 162 8.76 21.70 16.05
CA PHE A 162 8.47 23.14 16.06
C PHE A 162 7.06 23.46 16.58
N SER A 163 6.12 22.51 16.54
CA SER A 163 4.71 22.76 16.83
C SER A 163 4.47 23.33 18.22
N LYS A 164 5.30 22.95 19.22
CA LYS A 164 5.22 23.49 20.58
C LYS A 164 5.59 24.99 20.62
N LEU A 165 6.72 25.37 20.03
CA LEU A 165 7.19 26.76 20.00
C LEU A 165 6.25 27.64 19.16
N TYR A 166 5.71 27.09 18.06
CA TYR A 166 4.71 27.76 17.23
C TYR A 166 3.38 27.95 17.97
N GLY A 167 2.87 26.93 18.65
CA GLY A 167 1.61 26.99 19.41
C GLY A 167 1.64 27.94 20.60
N LEU A 168 2.82 28.14 21.21
CA LEU A 168 3.06 29.15 22.26
C LEU A 168 3.28 30.57 21.69
N GLY A 169 3.39 30.72 20.36
CA GLY A 169 3.67 31.98 19.69
C GLY A 169 5.12 32.46 19.80
N TYR A 170 6.06 31.60 20.21
CA TYR A 170 7.46 31.95 20.40
C TYR A 170 8.22 32.01 19.07
N ILE A 171 7.72 31.26 18.07
CA ILE A 171 8.12 31.30 16.68
C ILE A 171 6.87 31.54 15.84
N GLN A 172 6.95 32.45 14.86
CA GLN A 172 5.91 32.63 13.85
C GLN A 172 6.52 32.65 12.45
N PHE A 173 5.73 32.23 11.46
CA PHE A 173 6.10 32.24 10.06
C PHE A 173 5.26 33.26 9.30
N SER A 174 5.85 33.96 8.34
CA SER A 174 5.18 34.95 7.48
C SER A 174 4.20 34.37 6.44
N SER A 175 4.03 33.04 6.39
CA SER A 175 3.18 32.35 5.42
C SER A 175 1.67 32.46 5.70
N ASN A 176 0.86 32.38 4.64
CA ASN A 176 -0.61 32.35 4.77
C ASN A 176 -1.12 31.08 5.45
N TYR A 177 -0.48 29.93 5.18
CA TYR A 177 -0.82 28.66 5.80
C TYR A 177 0.43 27.94 6.29
N VAL A 178 0.32 27.36 7.49
CA VAL A 178 1.36 26.53 8.10
C VAL A 178 0.79 25.14 8.34
N TYR A 179 1.39 24.15 7.69
CA TYR A 179 1.13 22.72 7.92
C TYR A 179 2.41 22.07 8.46
N ARG A 180 2.37 20.77 8.70
CA ARG A 180 3.55 19.98 9.04
C ARG A 180 3.56 18.63 8.36
N PHE A 181 4.76 18.17 7.98
CA PHE A 181 5.01 16.75 7.84
C PHE A 181 5.44 16.19 9.20
N VAL A 182 4.88 15.04 9.56
CA VAL A 182 5.36 14.19 10.65
C VAL A 182 6.07 13.01 10.00
N VAL A 183 7.39 12.91 10.21
CA VAL A 183 8.22 11.86 9.61
C VAL A 183 8.71 10.92 10.70
N THR A 184 8.43 9.64 10.54
CA THR A 184 8.71 8.61 11.56
C THR A 184 9.56 7.52 10.95
N THR A 185 10.67 7.20 11.61
CA THR A 185 11.50 6.06 11.23
C THR A 185 11.22 4.84 12.11
N PHE A 186 11.38 3.66 11.52
CA PHE A 186 11.26 2.37 12.20
C PHE A 186 12.62 1.70 12.44
N VAL A 187 13.65 2.17 11.73
CA VAL A 187 15.04 1.69 11.82
C VAL A 187 15.95 2.92 11.92
N PRO A 188 17.04 2.88 12.70
CA PRO A 188 17.96 4.02 12.77
C PRO A 188 18.54 4.35 11.40
N VAL A 189 18.47 5.61 10.97
CA VAL A 189 19.10 6.11 9.74
C VAL A 189 20.23 7.07 10.12
N SER A 190 21.44 6.80 9.60
CA SER A 190 22.65 7.56 9.96
C SER A 190 23.25 8.35 8.80
N SER A 191 22.55 8.41 7.66
CA SER A 191 22.89 9.15 6.44
C SER A 191 21.78 10.16 6.09
N ASP A 192 22.03 11.02 5.10
CA ASP A 192 20.95 11.76 4.45
C ASP A 192 19.91 10.76 3.90
N TYR A 193 18.63 11.11 3.88
CA TYR A 193 17.58 10.19 3.41
C TYR A 193 16.54 10.94 2.58
N VAL A 194 16.15 10.40 1.43
CA VAL A 194 15.08 10.97 0.61
C VAL A 194 13.78 10.28 1.00
N VAL A 195 12.80 11.03 1.48
CA VAL A 195 11.47 10.54 1.83
C VAL A 195 10.54 10.69 0.63
N ILE A 196 9.81 9.63 0.29
CA ILE A 196 8.79 9.63 -0.77
C ILE A 196 7.41 9.76 -0.11
N TYR A 197 6.66 10.79 -0.49
CA TYR A 197 5.28 11.01 -0.07
C TYR A 197 4.32 10.91 -1.26
N SER A 198 3.18 10.26 -1.04
CA SER A 198 2.15 10.05 -2.06
C SER A 198 0.76 10.33 -1.47
N GLY A 199 0.18 11.47 -1.84
CA GLY A 199 -1.11 11.98 -1.36
C GLY A 199 -2.10 12.22 -2.49
N ASP A 200 -3.40 12.13 -2.19
CA ASP A 200 -4.50 12.43 -3.13
C ASP A 200 -5.62 13.16 -2.39
N VAL A 201 -6.26 14.11 -3.06
CA VAL A 201 -7.49 14.78 -2.60
C VAL A 201 -8.57 13.74 -2.24
N ARG A 202 -8.68 12.63 -2.94
CA ARG A 202 -9.68 11.58 -2.67
C ARG A 202 -9.35 10.71 -1.46
N LYS A 203 -8.12 10.78 -0.93
CA LYS A 203 -7.68 10.03 0.24
C LYS A 203 -7.78 10.92 1.49
N PRO A 204 -8.90 10.90 2.24
CA PRO A 204 -9.02 11.68 3.47
C PRO A 204 -7.91 11.31 4.44
N VAL A 205 -7.33 12.31 5.11
CA VAL A 205 -6.29 12.10 6.14
C VAL A 205 -6.95 11.86 7.50
N VAL A 206 -8.16 12.41 7.67
CA VAL A 206 -8.98 12.21 8.85
C VAL A 206 -10.26 11.42 8.51
N PRO A 207 -10.55 10.35 9.25
CA PRO A 207 -11.86 9.72 9.33
C PRO A 207 -13.07 10.68 9.30
N GLY A 208 -13.91 10.59 8.26
CA GLY A 208 -15.10 11.44 8.09
C GLY A 208 -14.90 12.70 7.24
N GLU A 209 -13.68 12.97 6.78
CA GLU A 209 -13.45 13.88 5.65
C GLU A 209 -13.94 13.22 4.34
N SER A 210 -14.60 13.99 3.49
CA SER A 210 -14.96 13.56 2.13
C SER A 210 -13.78 13.61 1.15
N TYR A 211 -12.73 14.37 1.49
CA TYR A 211 -11.51 14.56 0.72
C TYR A 211 -10.40 15.18 1.60
N ASN A 212 -9.12 15.04 1.22
CA ASN A 212 -7.97 15.64 1.88
C ASN A 212 -7.98 17.17 1.73
N SER A 213 -8.39 17.85 2.80
CA SER A 213 -8.56 19.31 2.82
C SER A 213 -7.23 20.07 2.66
N ILE A 214 -6.13 19.55 3.20
CA ILE A 214 -4.80 20.15 3.14
C ILE A 214 -4.25 20.07 1.72
N VAL A 215 -4.20 18.86 1.15
CA VAL A 215 -3.72 18.65 -0.24
C VAL A 215 -4.57 19.45 -1.21
N ASN A 216 -5.90 19.47 -1.05
CA ASN A 216 -6.77 20.30 -1.90
C ASN A 216 -6.45 21.80 -1.78
N THR A 217 -6.15 22.31 -0.57
CA THR A 217 -5.79 23.72 -0.39
C THR A 217 -4.50 24.07 -1.11
N ILE A 218 -3.45 23.25 -0.94
CA ILE A 218 -2.16 23.50 -1.58
C ILE A 218 -2.27 23.35 -3.11
N LEU A 219 -3.01 22.35 -3.58
CA LEU A 219 -3.26 22.18 -5.01
C LEU A 219 -4.05 23.35 -5.60
N ASN A 220 -5.05 23.91 -4.91
CA ASN A 220 -5.76 25.10 -5.39
C ASN A 220 -4.85 26.32 -5.55
N LEU A 221 -3.80 26.46 -4.72
CA LEU A 221 -2.80 27.52 -4.87
C LEU A 221 -1.85 27.29 -6.05
N ALA A 222 -1.73 26.03 -6.49
CA ALA A 222 -1.00 25.59 -7.67
C ALA A 222 -1.83 25.65 -8.96
N ARG A 223 -3.08 26.12 -8.89
CA ARG A 223 -4.03 26.00 -10.00
C ARG A 223 -3.81 27.09 -11.05
N GLN A 224 -3.72 26.68 -12.30
CA GLN A 224 -3.75 27.55 -13.47
C GLN A 224 -4.83 27.04 -14.43
N GLY A 225 -5.97 27.75 -14.49
CA GLY A 225 -7.16 27.30 -15.22
C GLY A 225 -7.77 26.04 -14.62
N ASP A 226 -7.94 24.99 -15.44
CA ASP A 226 -8.51 23.69 -15.03
C ASP A 226 -7.46 22.68 -14.56
N SER A 227 -6.17 23.02 -14.56
CA SER A 227 -5.06 22.13 -14.18
C SER A 227 -4.17 22.69 -13.06
N PHE A 228 -3.46 21.81 -12.35
CA PHE A 228 -2.44 22.17 -11.36
C PHE A 228 -1.04 22.19 -12.01
N ASP A 229 -0.14 23.00 -11.46
CA ASP A 229 1.24 23.13 -11.94
C ASP A 229 2.24 23.25 -10.77
N ALA A 230 3.15 22.27 -10.62
CA ALA A 230 4.22 22.29 -9.62
C ALA A 230 5.20 23.45 -9.81
N ALA A 231 5.42 23.92 -11.05
CA ALA A 231 6.26 25.10 -11.29
C ALA A 231 5.65 26.34 -10.63
N SER A 232 4.32 26.44 -10.59
CA SER A 232 3.62 27.52 -9.88
C SER A 232 3.72 27.43 -8.35
N LEU A 233 4.02 26.25 -7.79
CA LEU A 233 4.27 26.06 -6.36
C LEU A 233 5.72 26.35 -5.94
N ARG A 234 6.67 26.41 -6.89
CA ARG A 234 8.10 26.57 -6.60
C ARG A 234 8.41 27.77 -5.70
N GLY A 235 7.73 28.91 -5.91
CA GLY A 235 7.88 30.11 -5.08
C GLY A 235 6.85 30.23 -3.95
N LYS A 236 5.94 29.24 -3.78
CA LYS A 236 4.84 29.31 -2.81
C LYS A 236 4.96 28.29 -1.69
N LEU A 237 5.71 27.20 -1.89
CA LEU A 237 5.83 26.09 -0.95
C LEU A 237 7.27 25.94 -0.43
N TYR A 238 7.41 25.96 0.89
CA TYR A 238 8.69 25.78 1.57
C TYR A 238 8.60 24.71 2.65
N LEU A 239 9.66 23.91 2.76
CA LEU A 239 9.84 22.92 3.81
C LEU A 239 10.96 23.39 4.72
N ILE A 240 10.67 23.61 6.01
CA ILE A 240 11.65 24.05 7.00
C ILE A 240 11.74 23.02 8.11
N LEU A 241 12.93 22.44 8.31
CA LEU A 241 13.25 21.61 9.46
C LEU A 241 13.83 22.50 10.57
N VAL A 242 13.22 22.46 11.75
CA VAL A 242 13.65 23.25 12.92
C VAL A 242 14.49 22.37 13.84
N ASN A 243 15.78 22.68 13.96
CA ASN A 243 16.72 22.02 14.86
C ASN A 243 16.84 22.79 16.18
N ASN A 244 16.15 22.29 17.21
CA ASN A 244 16.11 22.89 18.53
C ASN A 244 17.46 22.86 19.26
N SER A 245 18.34 21.90 18.96
CA SER A 245 19.69 21.88 19.54
C SER A 245 20.54 23.01 18.99
N ALA A 246 20.53 23.22 17.67
CA ALA A 246 21.21 24.35 17.03
C ALA A 246 20.58 25.69 17.41
N LEU A 247 19.24 25.74 17.58
CA LEU A 247 18.55 26.93 18.07
C LEU A 247 18.97 27.29 19.49
N ALA A 248 19.04 26.30 20.40
CA ALA A 248 19.50 26.51 21.77
C ALA A 248 20.96 26.99 21.82
N GLU A 249 21.83 26.46 20.95
CA GLU A 249 23.22 26.90 20.81
C GLU A 249 23.30 28.37 20.36
N ALA A 250 22.55 28.73 19.31
CA ALA A 250 22.47 30.11 18.83
C ALA A 250 21.95 31.07 19.91
N LEU A 251 20.90 30.66 20.63
CA LEU A 251 20.32 31.45 21.72
C LEU A 251 21.29 31.59 22.89
N SER A 252 22.04 30.55 23.24
CA SER A 252 23.05 30.59 24.31
C SER A 252 24.20 31.54 23.95
N TYR A 253 24.66 31.51 22.70
CA TYR A 253 25.66 32.46 22.18
C TYR A 253 25.14 33.90 22.26
N TYR A 254 23.93 34.16 21.78
CA TYR A 254 23.31 35.48 21.84
C TYR A 254 23.09 35.97 23.29
N ALA A 255 22.72 35.06 24.19
CA ALA A 255 22.50 35.32 25.61
C ALA A 255 23.80 35.68 26.38
N GLY A 256 24.93 35.12 25.94
CA GLY A 256 26.26 35.32 26.53
C GLY A 256 26.99 36.54 26.00
N GLU A 257 27.02 36.71 24.68
CA GLU A 257 27.83 37.73 23.99
C GLU A 257 27.08 39.07 23.77
N GLY A 258 25.76 39.08 23.95
CA GLY A 258 24.92 40.28 23.85
C GLY A 258 24.47 40.61 22.42
N CYS A 259 24.20 41.89 22.13
CA CYS A 259 23.46 42.33 20.94
C CYS A 259 24.27 43.21 19.96
N SER A 260 25.60 43.15 20.00
CA SER A 260 26.47 43.91 19.08
C SER A 260 26.28 43.49 17.62
N GLN A 261 26.70 44.34 16.67
CA GLN A 261 26.51 44.05 15.24
C GLN A 261 27.29 42.80 14.77
N ALA A 262 28.49 42.56 15.30
CA ALA A 262 29.27 41.35 15.01
C ALA A 262 28.57 40.09 15.53
N VAL A 263 28.10 40.14 16.78
CA VAL A 263 27.33 39.04 17.40
C VAL A 263 26.04 38.76 16.65
N ARG A 264 25.36 39.79 16.12
CA ARG A 264 24.18 39.59 15.25
C ARG A 264 24.50 38.85 13.96
N GLY A 265 25.65 39.11 13.34
CA GLY A 265 26.08 38.39 12.13
C GLY A 265 26.37 36.91 12.42
N ASP A 266 27.09 36.64 13.50
CA ASP A 266 27.38 35.26 13.92
C ASP A 266 26.12 34.52 14.37
N PHE A 267 25.22 35.19 15.08
CA PHE A 267 23.91 34.65 15.45
C PHE A 267 23.09 34.28 14.22
N GLN A 268 23.07 35.10 13.15
CA GLN A 268 22.40 34.75 11.89
C GLN A 268 22.99 33.49 11.25
N ASN A 269 24.32 33.35 11.24
CA ASN A 269 24.99 32.17 10.72
C ASN A 269 24.66 30.90 11.55
N MET A 270 24.50 31.05 12.87
CA MET A 270 24.06 29.94 13.72
C MET A 270 22.58 29.60 13.52
N LEU A 271 21.70 30.60 13.32
CA LEU A 271 20.29 30.40 12.99
C LEU A 271 20.10 29.65 11.66
N ALA A 272 21.01 29.78 10.70
CA ALA A 272 20.98 28.99 9.46
C ALA A 272 21.14 27.47 9.70
N LYS A 273 21.76 27.07 10.82
CA LYS A 273 21.82 25.66 11.25
C LYS A 273 20.56 25.22 12.01
N ALA A 274 19.85 26.18 12.61
CA ALA A 274 18.61 25.95 13.33
C ALA A 274 17.39 25.84 12.39
N PHE A 275 17.34 26.62 11.31
CA PHE A 275 16.24 26.64 10.36
C PHE A 275 16.72 26.14 8.99
N VAL A 276 16.66 24.82 8.79
CA VAL A 276 17.19 24.17 7.58
C VAL A 276 16.09 24.08 6.53
N VAL A 277 16.30 24.70 5.37
CA VAL A 277 15.40 24.54 4.21
C VAL A 277 15.63 23.16 3.60
N LEU A 278 14.56 22.35 3.52
CA LEU A 278 14.64 21.04 2.89
C LEU A 278 14.32 21.15 1.39
N PRO A 279 15.18 20.63 0.51
CA PRO A 279 14.86 20.56 -0.91
C PRO A 279 13.75 19.54 -1.11
N TRP A 280 12.91 19.82 -2.10
CA TRP A 280 11.81 18.95 -2.49
C TRP A 280 11.65 18.92 -4.01
N TRP A 281 11.02 17.87 -4.50
CA TRP A 281 10.71 17.66 -5.90
C TRP A 281 9.35 17.00 -6.05
N ALA A 282 8.52 17.56 -6.93
CA ALA A 282 7.29 16.94 -7.37
C ALA A 282 7.54 16.27 -8.72
N GLU A 283 7.51 14.94 -8.75
CA GLU A 283 7.65 14.19 -10.00
C GLU A 283 6.48 14.47 -10.96
N TYR A 284 5.30 14.77 -10.40
CA TYR A 284 4.07 15.04 -11.15
C TYR A 284 3.76 16.53 -11.13
N ILE A 285 4.13 17.23 -12.20
CA ILE A 285 3.85 18.66 -12.32
C ILE A 285 2.34 18.95 -12.23
N LYS A 286 1.49 18.08 -12.78
CA LYS A 286 0.02 18.22 -12.72
C LYS A 286 -0.61 17.82 -11.39
N CYS A 287 0.14 17.17 -10.51
CA CYS A 287 -0.33 16.79 -9.18
C CYS A 287 0.88 16.73 -8.23
N PRO A 288 1.34 17.88 -7.73
CA PRO A 288 2.58 17.98 -6.96
C PRO A 288 2.71 16.99 -5.81
N PHE A 289 1.60 16.61 -5.16
CA PHE A 289 1.57 15.69 -4.03
C PHE A 289 1.26 14.23 -4.40
N CYS A 290 0.95 13.91 -5.67
CA CYS A 290 0.73 12.53 -6.10
C CYS A 290 2.00 11.68 -5.98
N LEU A 291 3.16 12.30 -6.21
CA LEU A 291 4.46 11.79 -5.79
C LEU A 291 5.38 12.99 -5.52
N PHE A 292 5.75 13.11 -4.25
CA PHE A 292 6.47 14.25 -3.70
C PHE A 292 7.64 13.74 -2.89
N ASP A 293 8.84 14.12 -3.27
CA ASP A 293 10.06 13.68 -2.63
C ASP A 293 10.70 14.85 -1.90
N PHE A 294 11.23 14.61 -0.70
CA PHE A 294 12.00 15.62 0.02
C PHE A 294 13.16 15.00 0.78
N LYS A 295 14.25 15.76 0.92
CA LYS A 295 15.48 15.28 1.54
C LYS A 295 15.51 15.61 3.03
N MET A 296 15.75 14.60 3.84
CA MET A 296 16.02 14.68 5.27
C MET A 296 17.55 14.66 5.51
N PRO A 297 18.10 15.57 6.33
CA PRO A 297 19.54 15.64 6.58
C PRO A 297 20.01 14.56 7.56
N ARG A 298 21.27 14.13 7.45
CA ARG A 298 21.91 13.23 8.40
C ARG A 298 21.68 13.65 9.86
N GLY A 299 21.30 12.69 10.70
CA GLY A 299 21.02 12.90 12.13
C GLY A 299 19.55 13.15 12.43
N SER A 300 18.74 13.51 11.44
CA SER A 300 17.29 13.26 11.47
C SER A 300 17.02 11.76 11.27
N LEU A 301 15.86 11.26 11.70
CA LEU A 301 15.50 9.83 11.62
C LEU A 301 16.52 8.89 12.32
N ALA A 302 17.22 9.40 13.33
CA ALA A 302 18.25 8.63 14.04
C ALA A 302 17.66 7.66 15.08
N THR A 303 16.47 7.95 15.62
CA THR A 303 15.87 7.19 16.72
C THR A 303 14.53 6.57 16.32
N PRO A 304 14.44 5.24 16.21
CA PRO A 304 13.18 4.53 15.97
C PRO A 304 12.09 4.92 16.97
N GLY A 305 10.85 5.03 16.50
CA GLY A 305 9.69 5.32 17.36
C GLY A 305 9.59 6.76 17.85
N THR A 306 10.48 7.66 17.38
CA THR A 306 10.33 9.11 17.49
C THR A 306 10.00 9.72 16.13
N SER A 307 9.34 10.88 16.12
CA SER A 307 8.99 11.56 14.87
C SER A 307 9.58 12.95 14.78
N ASP A 308 10.17 13.27 13.64
CA ASP A 308 10.66 14.60 13.30
C ASP A 308 9.53 15.41 12.65
N GLU A 309 9.43 16.71 12.97
CA GLU A 309 8.48 17.61 12.34
C GLU A 309 9.16 18.55 11.33
N ILE A 310 8.53 18.68 10.17
CA ILE A 310 8.94 19.63 9.13
C ILE A 310 7.81 20.64 8.98
N ALA A 311 8.11 21.93 9.13
CA ALA A 311 7.15 22.99 8.86
C ALA A 311 6.94 23.11 7.34
N VAL A 312 5.68 23.06 6.93
CA VAL A 312 5.26 23.20 5.53
C VAL A 312 4.60 24.56 5.40
N LEU A 313 5.34 25.52 4.85
CA LEU A 313 4.91 26.91 4.72
C LEU A 313 4.34 27.13 3.33
N VAL A 314 3.13 27.68 3.26
CA VAL A 314 2.42 27.88 2.00
C VAL A 314 1.98 29.34 1.89
N TYR A 315 2.42 29.99 0.81
CA TYR A 315 2.12 31.37 0.48
C TYR A 315 1.05 31.45 -0.62
N ALA A 316 0.19 32.49 -0.55
CA ALA A 316 -0.80 32.77 -1.58
C ALA A 316 -0.13 33.20 -2.89
N ASP A 317 0.88 34.08 -2.76
CA ASP A 317 1.68 34.63 -3.84
C ASP A 317 3.13 34.12 -3.76
N PRO A 318 3.84 33.99 -4.90
CA PRO A 318 5.25 33.59 -4.88
C PRO A 318 6.10 34.57 -4.08
N THR A 319 6.97 34.05 -3.22
CA THR A 319 7.97 34.82 -2.46
C THR A 319 9.38 34.35 -2.84
N SER A 320 10.38 35.21 -2.62
CA SER A 320 11.81 34.87 -2.76
C SER A 320 12.49 34.71 -1.40
N SER A 321 11.78 35.01 -0.31
CA SER A 321 12.30 34.94 1.05
C SER A 321 11.25 34.43 2.03
N VAL A 322 11.72 33.72 3.06
CA VAL A 322 10.90 33.26 4.17
C VAL A 322 11.31 34.02 5.42
N ASP A 323 10.38 34.80 5.97
CA ASP A 323 10.61 35.49 7.24
C ASP A 323 10.10 34.65 8.41
N ILE A 324 10.98 34.44 9.39
CA ILE A 324 10.72 33.76 10.65
C ILE A 324 10.84 34.78 11.78
N TYR A 325 9.76 34.95 12.54
CA TYR A 325 9.71 35.85 13.69
C TYR A 325 10.03 35.08 14.96
N LEU A 326 11.09 35.49 15.66
CA LEU A 326 11.60 34.86 16.87
C LEU A 326 11.41 35.79 18.07
N TYR A 327 10.65 35.35 19.05
CA TYR A 327 10.49 36.08 20.32
C TYR A 327 11.56 35.63 21.31
N ILE A 328 12.76 36.21 21.17
CA ILE A 328 13.98 35.78 21.88
C ILE A 328 13.78 35.63 23.41
N PRO A 329 13.15 36.55 24.16
CA PRO A 329 12.97 36.37 25.61
C PRO A 329 12.17 35.12 25.97
N TYR A 330 11.09 34.83 25.23
CA TYR A 330 10.28 33.63 25.46
C TYR A 330 11.01 32.36 25.03
N LEU A 331 11.83 32.43 23.98
CA LEU A 331 12.68 31.32 23.57
C LEU A 331 13.75 31.01 24.63
N LEU A 332 14.42 32.02 25.18
CA LEU A 332 15.40 31.83 26.26
C LEU A 332 14.76 31.12 27.48
N ASP A 333 13.56 31.54 27.87
CA ASP A 333 12.77 30.89 28.93
C ASP A 333 12.41 29.43 28.56
N ALA A 334 11.91 29.21 27.34
CA ALA A 334 11.55 27.87 26.85
C ALA A 334 12.72 26.87 26.87
N PHE A 335 13.94 27.36 26.63
CA PHE A 335 15.17 26.58 26.65
C PHE A 335 15.91 26.62 28.00
N GLY A 336 15.40 27.34 29.01
CA GLY A 336 16.01 27.47 30.33
C GLY A 336 17.34 28.21 30.35
N ILE A 337 17.59 29.08 29.37
CA ILE A 337 18.84 29.82 29.21
C ILE A 337 18.78 31.11 30.02
N GLN A 338 19.71 31.29 30.95
CA GLN A 338 19.84 32.52 31.75
C GLN A 338 20.81 33.50 31.07
N PRO A 339 20.36 34.69 30.65
CA PRO A 339 21.23 35.66 30.00
C PRO A 339 22.24 36.26 30.98
N SER A 340 23.51 36.31 30.59
CA SER A 340 24.59 36.96 31.35
C SER A 340 24.92 38.35 30.81
N ALA A 341 24.51 38.68 29.58
CA ALA A 341 24.67 40.02 29.00
C ALA A 341 23.61 41.02 29.54
N PRO A 342 23.84 42.34 29.43
CA PRO A 342 22.95 43.36 29.98
C PRO A 342 21.51 43.25 29.46
N ILE A 343 20.54 43.38 30.37
CA ILE A 343 19.09 43.32 30.13
C ILE A 343 18.63 44.22 28.96
N GLN A 344 19.31 45.37 28.75
CA GLN A 344 19.04 46.33 27.66
C GLN A 344 19.11 45.72 26.25
N CYS A 345 19.84 44.60 26.06
CA CYS A 345 19.87 43.86 24.80
C CYS A 345 18.59 43.06 24.51
N TYR A 346 17.75 42.84 25.53
CA TYR A 346 16.53 42.02 25.48
C TYR A 346 15.27 42.85 25.78
N GLU A 347 15.41 44.10 26.24
CA GLU A 347 14.36 44.92 26.85
C GLU A 347 13.48 45.75 25.88
N GLN A 348 13.52 45.48 24.57
CA GLN A 348 12.49 46.01 23.65
C GLN A 348 11.30 45.04 23.57
N TRP A 349 10.47 45.05 24.61
CA TRP A 349 9.38 44.11 24.91
C TRP A 349 8.22 43.99 23.90
N ASN A 350 8.37 44.36 22.63
CA ASN A 350 7.28 44.23 21.64
C ASN A 350 7.69 43.89 20.20
N LEU A 351 8.99 43.72 19.89
CA LEU A 351 9.42 43.45 18.51
C LEU A 351 10.10 42.07 18.37
N PRO A 352 9.59 41.17 17.50
CA PRO A 352 10.26 39.90 17.21
C PRO A 352 11.58 40.14 16.46
N TYR A 353 12.58 39.28 16.73
CA TYR A 353 13.76 39.19 15.88
C TYR A 353 13.36 38.51 14.56
N ILE A 354 13.59 39.19 13.43
CA ILE A 354 13.24 38.67 12.11
C ILE A 354 14.47 37.97 11.53
N TYR A 355 14.35 36.67 11.33
CA TYR A 355 15.32 35.88 10.57
C TYR A 355 14.77 35.62 9.17
N THR A 356 15.44 36.20 8.17
CA THR A 356 15.05 36.06 6.77
C THR A 356 15.93 35.00 6.10
N ILE A 357 15.29 33.95 5.60
CA ILE A 357 15.93 32.97 4.74
C ILE A 357 15.78 33.47 3.31
N GLN A 358 16.91 33.84 2.69
CA GLN A 358 16.98 34.14 1.27
C GLN A 358 17.07 32.84 0.48
N GLN A 359 16.15 32.63 -0.46
CA GLN A 359 16.13 31.39 -1.20
C GLN A 359 17.19 31.39 -2.31
N ALA A 360 17.96 30.30 -2.40
CA ALA A 360 18.63 29.93 -3.65
C ALA A 360 17.62 29.19 -4.53
N ASP A 361 17.36 29.69 -5.74
CA ASP A 361 16.46 29.07 -6.73
C ASP A 361 16.72 27.57 -6.94
N SER A 362 17.94 27.10 -6.66
CA SER A 362 18.37 25.71 -6.82
C SER A 362 17.73 24.70 -5.85
N GLY A 363 17.01 25.10 -4.79
CA GLY A 363 16.50 24.16 -3.77
C GLY A 363 15.04 23.69 -3.95
N ASN A 364 14.15 24.53 -4.48
CA ASN A 364 12.71 24.20 -4.56
C ASN A 364 12.33 23.58 -5.89
N ASN A 365 11.50 22.53 -5.81
CA ASN A 365 11.08 21.71 -6.94
C ASN A 365 12.27 21.29 -7.83
N ASN A 366 13.36 20.84 -7.20
CA ASN A 366 14.58 20.46 -7.90
C ASN A 366 15.01 19.02 -7.54
N PRO A 367 14.91 18.05 -8.46
CA PRO A 367 15.33 16.68 -8.20
C PRO A 367 16.82 16.58 -7.88
N TYR A 368 17.68 17.36 -8.55
CA TYR A 368 19.13 17.33 -8.32
C TYR A 368 19.48 17.73 -6.89
N ALA A 369 18.78 18.70 -6.30
CA ALA A 369 18.98 19.09 -4.90
C ALA A 369 18.48 18.02 -3.91
N VAL A 370 17.36 17.35 -4.22
CA VAL A 370 16.82 16.25 -3.40
C VAL A 370 17.76 15.05 -3.39
N TYR A 371 18.30 14.69 -4.55
CA TYR A 371 19.14 13.51 -4.76
C TYR A 371 20.65 13.80 -4.67
N TYR A 372 21.05 14.99 -4.23
CA TYR A 372 22.45 15.32 -3.94
C TYR A 372 22.84 14.75 -2.58
N MET A 373 23.59 13.65 -2.54
CA MET A 373 23.94 12.93 -1.31
C MET A 373 25.42 12.57 -1.31
N ASN A 374 26.08 12.79 -0.16
CA ASN A 374 27.52 12.55 0.01
C ASN A 374 28.41 13.25 -1.04
N GLY A 375 28.00 14.43 -1.53
CA GLY A 375 28.76 15.20 -2.52
C GLY A 375 28.59 14.74 -3.98
N GLN A 376 27.61 13.87 -4.26
CA GLN A 376 27.32 13.37 -5.61
C GLN A 376 25.82 13.45 -5.91
N GLU A 377 25.47 13.63 -7.19
CA GLU A 377 24.09 13.60 -7.69
C GLU A 377 23.69 12.16 -8.04
N TRP A 378 22.51 11.74 -7.56
CA TRP A 378 21.94 10.41 -7.79
C TRP A 378 20.62 10.44 -8.56
N PHE A 379 20.41 11.50 -9.34
CA PHE A 379 19.26 11.67 -10.23
C PHE A 379 19.78 11.87 -11.67
N PHE A 380 19.12 11.24 -12.62
CA PHE A 380 19.49 11.26 -14.04
C PHE A 380 18.22 11.47 -14.85
N ASP A 381 18.10 12.62 -15.53
CA ASP A 381 16.98 12.88 -16.43
C ASP A 381 17.18 12.18 -17.80
N ALA A 382 16.24 12.36 -18.72
CA ALA A 382 16.35 11.79 -20.07
C ALA A 382 17.63 12.21 -20.82
N TYR A 383 18.15 13.43 -20.63
CA TYR A 383 19.39 13.89 -21.26
C TYR A 383 20.60 13.24 -20.62
N ASP A 384 20.64 13.18 -19.29
CA ASP A 384 21.70 12.50 -18.54
C ASP A 384 21.80 11.03 -18.96
N LEU A 385 20.66 10.35 -19.10
CA LEU A 385 20.58 8.96 -19.56
C LEU A 385 21.11 8.78 -21.00
N SER A 386 20.85 9.72 -21.91
CA SER A 386 21.38 9.68 -23.29
C SER A 386 22.90 9.86 -23.39
N GLY A 387 23.56 10.23 -22.29
CA GLY A 387 25.02 10.31 -22.19
C GLY A 387 25.68 9.05 -21.62
N TRP A 388 24.89 8.02 -21.29
CA TRP A 388 25.42 6.78 -20.71
C TRP A 388 26.14 5.92 -21.76
N GLN A 389 26.92 4.94 -21.32
CA GLN A 389 27.55 4.00 -22.24
C GLN A 389 26.44 3.19 -22.93
N SER A 390 26.53 3.01 -24.25
CA SER A 390 25.54 2.28 -25.03
C SER A 390 26.18 1.22 -25.93
N SER A 391 25.45 0.13 -26.19
CA SER A 391 25.92 -0.98 -27.02
C SER A 391 24.77 -1.80 -27.55
N LEU A 392 24.98 -2.34 -28.76
CA LEU A 392 24.26 -3.50 -29.25
C LEU A 392 24.90 -4.76 -28.66
N THR A 393 24.07 -5.68 -28.21
CA THR A 393 24.49 -6.81 -27.38
C THR A 393 23.98 -8.09 -27.99
N PHE A 394 24.89 -9.05 -28.26
CA PHE A 394 24.63 -10.26 -29.04
C PHE A 394 24.85 -11.53 -28.21
N SER A 395 24.39 -12.66 -28.74
CA SER A 395 24.31 -14.02 -28.19
C SER A 395 25.55 -14.61 -27.48
N GLN A 396 26.77 -14.06 -27.62
CA GLN A 396 27.97 -14.59 -26.97
C GLN A 396 28.78 -13.49 -26.27
N CYS A 397 29.21 -13.80 -25.04
CA CYS A 397 30.07 -12.99 -24.17
C CYS A 397 31.42 -12.64 -24.82
N HIS A 398 31.40 -11.68 -25.74
CA HIS A 398 32.45 -11.26 -26.67
C HIS A 398 32.41 -11.97 -28.05
N GLN A 399 32.16 -11.13 -29.07
CA GLN A 399 32.53 -11.29 -30.48
C GLN A 399 31.88 -12.44 -31.27
N MET A 400 30.80 -12.12 -31.99
CA MET A 400 30.79 -11.92 -33.46
C MET A 400 29.32 -11.75 -33.94
N GLY A 401 29.05 -10.77 -34.79
CA GLY A 401 27.84 -10.72 -35.63
C GLY A 401 28.23 -10.94 -37.11
N PRO A 402 27.29 -11.16 -38.05
CA PRO A 402 25.84 -10.88 -37.94
C PRO A 402 24.92 -12.01 -38.51
N GLU A 403 23.60 -11.77 -38.53
CA GLU A 403 22.88 -11.94 -39.81
C GLU A 403 21.89 -10.80 -40.14
N TYR A 404 21.37 -10.03 -39.16
CA TYR A 404 20.75 -8.73 -39.42
C TYR A 404 21.06 -7.72 -38.31
N ALA A 405 21.71 -6.60 -38.65
CA ALA A 405 22.07 -5.58 -37.66
C ALA A 405 20.85 -4.71 -37.31
N PRO A 406 20.40 -4.69 -36.04
CA PRO A 406 19.36 -3.75 -35.65
C PRO A 406 19.87 -2.32 -35.70
N THR A 407 18.95 -1.39 -35.94
CA THR A 407 19.23 0.04 -35.93
C THR A 407 18.83 0.60 -34.56
N PRO A 408 19.80 1.03 -33.71
CA PRO A 408 19.49 1.60 -32.41
C PRO A 408 18.58 2.82 -32.51
N ILE A 409 17.68 2.93 -31.54
CA ILE A 409 16.86 4.10 -31.26
C ILE A 409 17.34 4.64 -29.92
N GLU A 410 18.10 5.72 -29.98
CA GLU A 410 18.48 6.50 -28.80
C GLU A 410 18.17 7.97 -29.10
N LYS A 411 16.96 8.39 -28.72
CA LYS A 411 16.48 9.71 -29.12
C LYS A 411 15.70 10.38 -28.01
N ILE A 412 16.06 11.62 -27.72
CA ILE A 412 15.22 12.51 -26.93
C ILE A 412 13.97 12.85 -27.75
N ILE A 413 12.83 12.43 -27.23
CA ILE A 413 11.52 12.75 -27.81
C ILE A 413 10.72 13.62 -26.87
N SER A 414 9.85 14.44 -27.46
CA SER A 414 8.79 15.06 -26.67
C SER A 414 7.79 13.97 -26.30
N THR A 415 7.56 13.82 -25.01
CA THR A 415 6.61 12.86 -24.47
C THR A 415 5.57 13.58 -23.64
N ASN A 416 4.46 12.88 -23.40
CA ASN A 416 3.42 13.38 -22.56
C ASN A 416 3.38 12.55 -21.26
N ILE A 417 4.09 13.05 -20.25
CA ILE A 417 4.06 12.48 -18.90
C ILE A 417 2.82 13.08 -18.21
N TYR A 418 1.79 12.24 -18.05
CA TYR A 418 0.59 12.57 -17.28
C TYR A 418 -0.13 13.87 -17.71
N GLY A 419 -0.18 14.12 -19.02
CA GLY A 419 -0.86 15.25 -19.64
C GLY A 419 0.04 16.49 -19.88
N ASN A 420 1.30 16.50 -19.43
CA ASN A 420 2.24 17.60 -19.69
C ASN A 420 3.33 17.19 -20.67
N TRP A 421 3.74 18.14 -21.52
CA TRP A 421 4.83 17.93 -22.46
C TRP A 421 6.16 17.99 -21.74
N THR A 422 6.90 16.89 -21.76
CA THR A 422 8.27 16.78 -21.22
C THR A 422 9.17 16.17 -22.28
N ASN A 423 10.44 16.01 -21.94
CA ASN A 423 11.34 15.15 -22.70
C ASN A 423 11.37 13.75 -22.06
N GLY A 424 11.48 12.75 -22.91
CA GLY A 424 11.76 11.37 -22.53
C GLY A 424 12.80 10.80 -23.49
N LEU A 425 13.59 9.86 -23.00
CA LEU A 425 14.52 9.10 -23.81
C LEU A 425 13.77 7.93 -24.42
N LEU A 426 13.48 8.00 -25.73
CA LEU A 426 13.06 6.84 -26.50
C LEU A 426 14.28 5.95 -26.70
N LEU A 427 14.28 4.82 -26.02
CA LEU A 427 15.35 3.84 -26.03
C LEU A 427 14.82 2.53 -26.61
N GLY A 428 15.51 1.99 -27.62
CA GLY A 428 15.11 0.76 -28.28
C GLY A 428 15.91 0.45 -29.53
N ALA A 429 15.36 -0.37 -30.42
CA ALA A 429 15.92 -0.60 -31.74
C ALA A 429 14.86 -0.99 -32.78
N VAL A 430 15.17 -0.76 -34.05
CA VAL A 430 14.45 -1.33 -35.19
C VAL A 430 15.15 -2.62 -35.60
N TYR A 431 14.43 -3.74 -35.51
CA TYR A 431 14.95 -5.07 -35.82
C TYR A 431 14.49 -5.49 -37.22
N PRO A 432 15.41 -5.81 -38.15
CA PRO A 432 15.06 -6.38 -39.45
C PRO A 432 14.39 -7.75 -39.34
N ALA A 433 13.64 -8.15 -40.36
CA ALA A 433 13.06 -9.49 -40.46
C ALA A 433 14.14 -10.58 -40.28
N GLY A 434 13.89 -11.57 -39.42
CA GLY A 434 14.85 -12.63 -39.11
C GLY A 434 15.97 -12.23 -38.16
N THR A 435 15.84 -11.12 -37.41
CA THR A 435 16.75 -10.81 -36.29
C THR A 435 16.40 -11.65 -35.07
N TYR A 436 17.41 -12.23 -34.43
CA TYR A 436 17.28 -13.04 -33.21
C TYR A 436 18.46 -12.72 -32.27
N ASP A 437 18.21 -12.77 -30.96
CA ASP A 437 19.20 -12.56 -29.87
C ASP A 437 20.02 -11.28 -29.92
N VAL A 438 19.32 -10.16 -30.07
CA VAL A 438 19.96 -8.84 -30.01
C VAL A 438 19.22 -7.92 -29.06
N GLY A 439 19.96 -7.05 -28.37
CA GLY A 439 19.38 -5.98 -27.58
C GLY A 439 20.15 -4.67 -27.77
N PHE A 440 19.48 -3.56 -27.47
CA PHE A 440 20.12 -2.26 -27.37
C PHE A 440 19.96 -1.72 -25.95
N ASN A 441 21.10 -1.42 -25.33
CA ASN A 441 21.19 -1.15 -23.91
C ASN A 441 22.06 0.06 -23.63
N ILE A 442 21.69 0.82 -22.60
CA ILE A 442 22.53 1.83 -21.96
C ILE A 442 22.85 1.39 -20.54
N TRP A 443 24.04 1.74 -20.05
CA TRP A 443 24.43 1.39 -18.69
C TRP A 443 25.40 2.37 -18.05
N ARG A 444 25.45 2.30 -16.71
CA ARG A 444 26.38 3.05 -15.89
C ARG A 444 26.71 2.27 -14.61
N GLN A 445 27.96 2.36 -14.16
CA GLN A 445 28.40 1.75 -12.91
C GLN A 445 28.02 2.62 -11.69
N PHE A 446 27.57 1.95 -10.63
CA PHE A 446 27.19 2.54 -9.34
C PHE A 446 28.01 1.88 -8.23
N SER A 447 28.46 2.71 -7.27
CA SER A 447 29.13 2.26 -6.05
C SER A 447 28.39 2.83 -4.85
N ILE A 448 27.71 1.98 -4.10
CA ILE A 448 26.88 2.39 -2.97
C ILE A 448 27.77 2.85 -1.81
N PRO A 449 27.55 4.04 -1.23
CA PRO A 449 28.29 4.49 -0.07
C PRO A 449 28.14 3.55 1.14
N ASN A 450 29.25 3.26 1.82
CA ASN A 450 29.26 2.34 2.98
C ASN A 450 28.35 2.75 4.15
N ASN A 451 27.96 4.03 4.23
CA ASN A 451 27.06 4.55 5.25
C ASN A 451 25.57 4.42 4.89
N TRP A 452 25.23 3.85 3.74
CA TRP A 452 23.85 3.57 3.37
C TRP A 452 23.39 2.26 4.05
N PRO A 453 22.24 2.26 4.76
CA PRO A 453 21.70 1.04 5.36
C PRO A 453 21.18 0.03 4.32
N GLY A 454 20.90 0.53 3.11
CA GLY A 454 20.39 -0.16 1.95
C GLY A 454 20.30 0.84 0.79
N PHE A 455 19.92 0.38 -0.39
CA PHE A 455 19.69 1.25 -1.55
C PHE A 455 18.37 0.95 -2.23
N GLN A 456 17.85 1.93 -2.95
CA GLN A 456 16.76 1.77 -3.92
C GLN A 456 17.13 2.51 -5.20
N VAL A 457 16.98 1.82 -6.33
CA VAL A 457 17.07 2.37 -7.68
C VAL A 457 15.69 2.31 -8.30
N ARG A 458 15.20 3.42 -8.85
CA ARG A 458 13.90 3.48 -9.52
C ARG A 458 13.94 4.25 -10.83
N THR A 459 13.13 3.85 -11.80
CA THR A 459 12.99 4.54 -13.09
C THR A 459 11.52 4.64 -13.50
N LEU A 460 11.17 5.72 -14.18
CA LEU A 460 9.85 5.96 -14.75
C LEU A 460 9.86 5.63 -16.24
N VAL A 461 9.06 4.64 -16.63
CA VAL A 461 9.01 4.07 -17.99
C VAL A 461 7.59 4.09 -18.57
N ASN A 462 7.48 4.39 -19.87
CA ASN A 462 6.27 4.21 -20.68
C ASN A 462 6.52 3.17 -21.76
N VAL A 463 5.59 2.21 -21.87
CA VAL A 463 5.65 1.13 -22.85
C VAL A 463 4.95 1.60 -24.14
N THR A 464 5.72 1.96 -25.17
CA THR A 464 5.22 2.77 -26.30
C THR A 464 4.66 2.02 -27.51
N ALA A 465 4.86 0.71 -27.64
CA ALA A 465 4.41 -0.06 -28.80
C ALA A 465 3.52 -1.27 -28.41
N PRO A 466 2.19 -1.14 -28.43
CA PRO A 466 1.29 -2.29 -28.26
C PRO A 466 1.44 -3.24 -29.46
N GLY A 467 2.29 -4.27 -29.33
CA GLY A 467 2.64 -5.23 -30.38
C GLY A 467 4.08 -5.77 -30.35
N ALA A 468 4.97 -5.16 -29.56
CA ALA A 468 6.35 -5.59 -29.33
C ALA A 468 6.45 -6.52 -28.10
N GLU A 469 7.32 -7.51 -28.12
CA GLU A 469 7.40 -8.56 -27.07
C GLU A 469 8.02 -8.04 -25.76
N LYS A 470 9.19 -7.38 -25.83
CA LYS A 470 9.94 -6.91 -24.66
C LYS A 470 10.32 -5.43 -24.82
N MET A 471 9.84 -4.58 -23.91
CA MET A 471 10.05 -3.13 -24.04
C MET A 471 10.35 -2.48 -22.69
N GLY A 472 11.61 -2.11 -22.47
CA GLY A 472 11.99 -1.21 -21.39
C GLY A 472 12.07 -1.87 -20.02
N PHE A 473 13.25 -2.32 -19.61
CA PHE A 473 13.50 -2.89 -18.28
C PHE A 473 14.36 -1.98 -17.38
N LEU A 474 14.37 -2.29 -16.08
CA LEU A 474 15.35 -1.83 -15.10
C LEU A 474 16.11 -3.06 -14.59
N SER A 475 17.44 -3.07 -14.71
CA SER A 475 18.26 -4.20 -14.24
C SER A 475 19.56 -3.77 -13.58
N LEU A 476 20.04 -4.59 -12.65
CA LEU A 476 21.32 -4.44 -11.95
C LEU A 476 22.24 -5.62 -12.26
N TYR A 477 23.46 -5.34 -12.70
CA TYR A 477 24.49 -6.35 -13.01
C TYR A 477 25.68 -6.29 -12.05
N PHE A 478 26.15 -7.43 -11.52
CA PHE A 478 27.20 -7.53 -10.50
C PHE A 478 28.03 -8.82 -10.64
N GLY A 479 29.22 -8.90 -10.00
CA GLY A 479 30.01 -10.14 -9.98
C GLY A 479 30.69 -10.51 -11.32
N GLY A 480 31.70 -9.74 -11.78
CA GLY A 480 32.58 -10.17 -12.88
C GLY A 480 32.80 -9.19 -14.05
N TYR A 481 32.34 -7.94 -13.93
CA TYR A 481 32.52 -6.91 -14.94
C TYR A 481 33.82 -6.09 -14.74
N ASP A 482 34.56 -5.82 -15.82
CA ASP A 482 35.86 -5.13 -15.80
C ASP A 482 35.81 -3.62 -16.11
N GLY A 483 34.62 -3.06 -16.40
CA GLY A 483 34.47 -1.63 -16.72
C GLY A 483 34.62 -1.25 -18.19
N SER A 484 35.02 -2.19 -19.06
CA SER A 484 35.43 -1.88 -20.44
C SER A 484 34.52 -2.44 -21.55
N THR A 485 33.64 -3.39 -21.22
CA THR A 485 32.69 -4.02 -22.17
C THR A 485 31.23 -3.90 -21.70
N PHE A 486 30.28 -4.61 -22.29
CA PHE A 486 28.91 -4.61 -21.77
C PHE A 486 28.76 -5.69 -20.68
N PRO A 487 28.12 -5.45 -19.52
CA PRO A 487 28.17 -6.33 -18.34
C PRO A 487 27.38 -7.65 -18.44
N TRP A 488 26.98 -8.09 -19.63
CA TRP A 488 26.04 -9.21 -19.83
C TRP A 488 26.48 -10.57 -19.28
N CYS A 489 27.76 -10.73 -18.96
CA CYS A 489 28.34 -11.98 -18.43
C CYS A 489 28.44 -11.98 -16.89
N ALA A 490 27.86 -10.96 -16.25
CA ALA A 490 27.81 -10.79 -14.81
C ALA A 490 26.47 -11.33 -14.27
N ASP A 491 26.37 -11.54 -12.95
CA ASP A 491 25.10 -11.78 -12.30
C ASP A 491 24.12 -10.62 -12.60
N MET A 492 22.83 -10.89 -12.78
CA MET A 492 21.80 -9.88 -13.09
C MET A 492 20.58 -10.05 -12.20
N VAL A 493 19.95 -8.94 -11.80
CA VAL A 493 18.54 -8.90 -11.37
C VAL A 493 17.76 -7.83 -12.15
N ALA A 494 16.52 -8.09 -12.55
CA ALA A 494 15.74 -7.18 -13.41
C ALA A 494 14.23 -7.15 -13.11
N VAL A 495 13.60 -6.02 -13.47
CA VAL A 495 12.14 -5.83 -13.55
C VAL A 495 11.78 -5.35 -14.95
N GLN A 496 10.81 -6.00 -15.59
CA GLN A 496 10.44 -5.72 -16.99
C GLN A 496 8.93 -5.84 -17.25
N PRO A 497 8.33 -4.96 -18.07
CA PRO A 497 7.02 -5.17 -18.65
C PRO A 497 7.10 -6.06 -19.91
N GLU A 498 6.07 -6.87 -20.12
CA GLU A 498 5.92 -7.79 -21.24
C GLU A 498 4.52 -7.65 -21.85
N PHE A 499 4.37 -7.66 -23.18
CA PHE A 499 3.06 -7.46 -23.82
C PHE A 499 2.30 -8.77 -24.14
N TYR A 500 2.95 -9.94 -24.14
CA TYR A 500 2.36 -11.22 -24.57
C TYR A 500 2.65 -12.39 -23.62
N PRO A 501 1.95 -12.49 -22.47
CA PRO A 501 0.79 -11.70 -22.06
C PRO A 501 1.17 -10.35 -21.44
N PRO A 502 0.25 -9.36 -21.40
CA PRO A 502 0.48 -8.02 -20.85
C PRO A 502 0.73 -8.10 -19.33
N THR A 503 1.98 -8.24 -18.88
CA THR A 503 2.37 -8.51 -17.49
C THR A 503 3.68 -7.83 -17.05
N PHE A 504 3.99 -7.91 -15.75
CA PHE A 504 5.31 -7.56 -15.22
C PHE A 504 6.05 -8.82 -14.76
N VAL A 505 7.31 -8.92 -15.19
CA VAL A 505 8.20 -10.06 -14.92
C VAL A 505 9.40 -9.58 -14.12
N TRP A 506 9.86 -10.43 -13.22
CA TRP A 506 11.10 -10.25 -12.47
C TRP A 506 12.09 -11.29 -12.92
N SER A 507 13.34 -10.94 -13.18
CA SER A 507 14.33 -11.88 -13.76
C SER A 507 15.64 -11.88 -12.97
N PHE A 508 16.34 -13.01 -12.95
CA PHE A 508 17.68 -13.13 -12.35
C PHE A 508 18.61 -14.08 -13.12
N LEU A 509 19.84 -13.68 -13.39
CA LEU A 509 20.85 -14.51 -14.05
C LEU A 509 22.08 -14.68 -13.15
N PRO A 510 22.55 -15.89 -12.82
CA PRO A 510 23.82 -16.10 -12.13
C PRO A 510 25.02 -16.18 -13.08
N GLN A 511 26.19 -15.74 -12.61
CA GLN A 511 27.48 -15.74 -13.32
C GLN A 511 27.89 -17.16 -13.72
N GLY A 512 28.21 -17.37 -15.01
CA GLY A 512 28.69 -18.65 -15.54
C GLY A 512 27.77 -19.34 -16.54
N TYR A 513 26.55 -18.83 -16.75
CA TYR A 513 25.73 -19.19 -17.91
C TYR A 513 26.26 -18.46 -19.15
N GLY A 514 27.03 -19.17 -19.98
CA GLY A 514 27.71 -18.64 -21.17
C GLY A 514 26.81 -18.27 -22.35
N SER A 515 25.53 -17.98 -22.12
CA SER A 515 24.58 -17.55 -23.15
C SER A 515 24.38 -16.03 -23.03
N GLY A 516 24.56 -15.29 -24.11
CA GLY A 516 24.19 -13.87 -24.28
C GLY A 516 22.70 -13.55 -24.02
N PRO A 517 22.02 -12.63 -24.76
CA PRO A 517 20.68 -12.10 -24.46
C PRO A 517 19.49 -13.07 -24.35
N TRP A 518 19.77 -14.37 -24.28
CA TRP A 518 18.90 -15.45 -24.69
C TRP A 518 17.63 -15.66 -23.88
N GLN A 519 17.42 -15.07 -22.70
CA GLN A 519 16.34 -15.55 -21.84
C GLN A 519 15.98 -14.57 -20.70
N THR A 520 15.63 -13.31 -20.96
CA THR A 520 14.81 -12.60 -19.95
C THR A 520 13.48 -13.35 -19.65
N TYR A 521 13.08 -14.30 -20.51
CA TYR A 521 11.95 -15.24 -20.36
C TYR A 521 12.24 -16.59 -19.66
N ALA A 522 13.45 -17.16 -19.68
CA ALA A 522 13.81 -18.38 -18.92
C ALA A 522 14.71 -18.10 -17.73
N TRP A 523 14.60 -16.93 -17.11
CA TRP A 523 15.10 -16.72 -15.75
C TRP A 523 14.16 -15.88 -14.84
N GLN A 524 12.87 -15.85 -15.19
CA GLN A 524 11.76 -15.35 -14.38
C GLN A 524 11.74 -15.90 -12.94
N GLN A 525 11.97 -14.95 -12.04
CA GLN A 525 11.56 -14.83 -10.65
C GLN A 525 10.21 -15.47 -10.23
N GLY A 526 9.32 -15.59 -11.21
CA GLY A 526 7.89 -15.31 -11.04
C GLY A 526 7.49 -14.09 -11.86
N GLY A 527 6.19 -13.94 -12.05
CA GLY A 527 5.59 -12.77 -12.68
C GLY A 527 4.32 -12.38 -11.93
N SER A 528 4.05 -11.08 -11.83
CA SER A 528 2.73 -10.61 -11.46
C SER A 528 1.96 -10.45 -12.75
N TYR A 529 1.07 -11.39 -13.02
CA TYR A 529 0.19 -11.36 -14.17
C TYR A 529 -0.90 -10.30 -13.93
N VAL A 530 -0.52 -9.02 -14.01
CA VAL A 530 -1.42 -7.87 -13.91
C VAL A 530 -1.50 -7.19 -15.28
N PRO A 531 -2.70 -6.95 -15.84
CA PRO A 531 -2.84 -6.43 -17.20
C PRO A 531 -2.08 -5.11 -17.43
N LEU A 532 -1.06 -5.13 -18.29
CA LEU A 532 -0.44 -3.90 -18.79
C LEU A 532 -1.45 -3.07 -19.58
N GLY A 533 -1.36 -1.76 -19.41
CA GLY A 533 -2.01 -0.75 -20.24
C GLY A 533 -0.96 0.17 -20.85
N ASN A 534 -1.40 1.06 -21.74
CA ASN A 534 -0.56 2.13 -22.28
C ASN A 534 -0.42 3.26 -21.24
N ASP A 535 0.18 2.91 -20.10
CA ASP A 535 0.33 3.77 -18.93
C ASP A 535 1.83 3.95 -18.61
N TRP A 536 2.12 4.89 -17.71
CA TRP A 536 3.45 5.07 -17.14
C TRP A 536 3.58 4.25 -15.84
N TYR A 537 4.76 3.68 -15.63
CA TYR A 537 5.07 2.80 -14.51
C TYR A 537 6.39 3.18 -13.85
N VAL A 538 6.47 3.05 -12.53
CA VAL A 538 7.73 3.15 -11.79
C VAL A 538 8.24 1.74 -11.50
N LEU A 539 9.36 1.39 -12.11
CA LEU A 539 10.11 0.15 -11.82
C LEU A 539 11.11 0.45 -10.70
N SER A 540 11.25 -0.44 -9.73
CA SER A 540 12.12 -0.24 -8.57
C SER A 540 12.79 -1.53 -8.10
N ILE A 541 14.09 -1.46 -7.81
CA ILE A 541 14.89 -2.52 -7.19
C ILE A 541 15.54 -1.95 -5.93
N SER A 542 15.28 -2.57 -4.78
CA SER A 542 15.80 -2.13 -3.48
C SER A 542 16.52 -3.28 -2.76
N GLN A 543 17.59 -3.03 -2.02
CA GLN A 543 18.26 -4.05 -1.21
C GLN A 543 18.67 -3.52 0.16
N ILE A 544 18.52 -4.36 1.19
CA ILE A 544 19.01 -4.12 2.54
C ILE A 544 20.48 -4.53 2.62
N LEU A 545 21.36 -3.64 3.05
CA LEU A 545 22.81 -3.91 3.15
C LEU A 545 23.27 -4.17 4.58
N GLN A 546 22.48 -3.78 5.59
CA GLN A 546 22.86 -3.84 7.00
C GLN A 546 21.75 -4.44 7.87
N GLY A 547 22.13 -5.07 8.98
CA GLY A 547 21.19 -5.65 9.95
C GLY A 547 20.78 -7.10 9.64
N PRO A 548 19.82 -7.66 10.41
CA PRO A 548 19.44 -9.08 10.33
C PRO A 548 18.80 -9.49 9.00
N MET A 549 18.33 -8.52 8.20
CA MET A 549 17.79 -8.74 6.85
C MET A 549 18.78 -8.37 5.73
N ALA A 550 20.08 -8.20 6.03
CA ALA A 550 21.08 -7.90 5.02
C ALA A 550 21.06 -8.94 3.89
N GLY A 551 21.07 -8.47 2.64
CA GLY A 551 20.97 -9.30 1.45
C GLY A 551 19.55 -9.46 0.90
N GLN A 552 18.52 -9.14 1.68
CA GLN A 552 17.13 -9.13 1.19
C GLN A 552 16.93 -8.02 0.17
N MET A 553 16.41 -8.39 -1.00
CA MET A 553 16.14 -7.52 -2.14
C MET A 553 14.63 -7.50 -2.43
N TYR A 554 14.08 -6.32 -2.72
CA TYR A 554 12.69 -6.12 -3.08
C TYR A 554 12.58 -5.48 -4.46
N LEU A 555 11.93 -6.19 -5.37
CA LEU A 555 11.65 -5.76 -6.73
C LEU A 555 10.19 -5.35 -6.79
N SER A 556 9.89 -4.17 -7.32
CA SER A 556 8.55 -3.60 -7.25
C SER A 556 8.19 -2.77 -8.46
N VAL A 557 6.90 -2.78 -8.76
CA VAL A 557 6.28 -1.97 -9.79
C VAL A 557 5.16 -1.17 -9.14
N TYR A 558 5.14 0.12 -9.43
CA TYR A 558 4.07 1.01 -9.03
C TYR A 558 3.34 1.52 -10.27
N LYS A 559 2.02 1.51 -10.20
CA LYS A 559 1.14 2.02 -11.26
C LYS A 559 0.54 3.35 -10.83
N PHE A 560 0.37 4.23 -11.82
CA PHE A 560 -0.46 5.42 -11.75
C PHE A 560 -1.77 5.15 -12.50
N VAL A 561 -2.90 5.47 -11.88
CA VAL A 561 -4.21 5.24 -12.50
C VAL A 561 -4.46 6.35 -13.54
N VAL A 562 -4.13 6.08 -14.81
CA VAL A 562 -4.30 7.05 -15.90
C VAL A 562 -5.79 7.45 -16.02
N ASN A 563 -6.02 8.77 -16.11
CA ASN A 563 -7.31 9.50 -16.00
C ASN A 563 -7.76 9.94 -14.60
N GLN A 564 -7.01 9.61 -13.55
CA GLN A 564 -7.25 10.16 -12.21
C GLN A 564 -5.88 10.56 -11.64
N SER A 565 -5.70 11.82 -11.26
CA SER A 565 -4.52 12.33 -10.54
C SER A 565 -4.36 11.67 -9.17
N GLY A 566 -4.10 10.37 -9.17
CA GLY A 566 -4.09 9.49 -8.02
C GLY A 566 -2.70 9.28 -7.46
N PRO A 567 -2.64 8.83 -6.21
CA PRO A 567 -1.38 8.56 -5.54
C PRO A 567 -0.73 7.31 -6.15
N MET A 568 0.59 7.26 -6.14
CA MET A 568 1.34 6.04 -6.43
C MET A 568 0.78 4.87 -5.61
N SER A 569 0.38 3.80 -6.28
CA SER A 569 -0.09 2.56 -5.64
C SER A 569 0.85 1.41 -5.99
N PRO A 570 1.26 0.58 -5.00
CA PRO A 570 1.92 -0.68 -5.28
C PRO A 570 1.07 -1.50 -6.24
N TYR A 571 1.67 -1.92 -7.35
CA TYR A 571 0.99 -2.68 -8.39
C TYR A 571 1.40 -4.14 -8.38
N ALA A 572 2.70 -4.39 -8.19
CA ALA A 572 3.28 -5.72 -8.05
C ALA A 572 4.61 -5.66 -7.29
N GLY A 573 5.03 -6.75 -6.64
CA GLY A 573 6.38 -6.84 -6.09
C GLY A 573 6.78 -8.25 -5.66
N GLN A 574 8.08 -8.45 -5.49
CA GLN A 574 8.70 -9.72 -5.15
C GLN A 574 9.93 -9.52 -4.25
N TRP A 575 10.06 -10.37 -3.23
CA TRP A 575 11.25 -10.45 -2.39
C TRP A 575 12.19 -11.55 -2.88
N LEU A 576 13.48 -11.22 -2.98
CA LEU A 576 14.59 -12.11 -3.29
C LEU A 576 15.67 -12.00 -2.21
N THR A 577 16.60 -12.94 -2.15
CA THR A 577 17.73 -12.89 -1.21
C THR A 577 19.04 -13.10 -1.95
N TYR A 578 19.98 -12.17 -1.76
CA TYR A 578 21.30 -12.18 -2.40
C TYR A 578 22.38 -11.74 -1.43
N SER A 579 23.65 -11.90 -1.83
CA SER A 579 24.73 -11.20 -1.13
C SER A 579 24.50 -9.68 -1.19
N PRO A 580 24.81 -8.93 -0.12
CA PRO A 580 24.74 -7.47 -0.14
C PRO A 580 25.56 -6.87 -1.29
N LEU A 581 24.90 -6.14 -2.18
CA LEU A 581 25.53 -5.53 -3.35
C LEU A 581 26.03 -4.12 -3.02
N THR A 582 27.33 -3.91 -3.10
CA THR A 582 27.95 -2.59 -2.91
C THR A 582 28.38 -1.95 -4.22
N THR A 583 28.59 -2.73 -5.28
CA THR A 583 28.94 -2.27 -6.62
C THR A 583 28.16 -3.04 -7.67
N PHE A 584 27.56 -2.33 -8.61
CA PHE A 584 26.79 -2.91 -9.71
C PHE A 584 26.66 -1.93 -10.88
N ASN A 585 26.32 -2.42 -12.08
CA ASN A 585 25.87 -1.58 -13.18
C ASN A 585 24.36 -1.51 -13.22
N VAL A 586 23.80 -0.33 -13.40
CA VAL A 586 22.41 -0.16 -13.76
C VAL A 586 22.32 -0.22 -15.29
N VAL A 587 21.42 -1.05 -15.82
CA VAL A 587 21.21 -1.22 -17.27
C VAL A 587 19.74 -0.99 -17.59
N LEU A 588 19.49 -0.16 -18.60
CA LEU A 588 18.18 0.15 -19.18
C LEU A 588 18.23 -0.18 -20.68
N GLY A 589 17.12 -0.61 -21.27
CA GLY A 589 17.13 -1.00 -22.67
C GLY A 589 15.95 -1.84 -23.13
N THR A 590 16.15 -2.44 -24.28
CA THR A 590 15.25 -3.40 -24.92
C THR A 590 16.05 -4.60 -25.39
N ASP A 591 15.40 -5.75 -25.47
CA ASP A 591 15.94 -7.01 -25.93
C ASP A 591 14.94 -7.76 -26.81
N THR A 592 15.39 -8.57 -27.76
CA THR A 592 14.54 -9.47 -28.56
C THR A 592 15.11 -10.89 -28.56
N GLU A 593 14.25 -11.90 -28.53
CA GLU A 593 14.57 -13.34 -28.47
C GLU A 593 13.80 -14.10 -29.56
N ASP A 594 14.41 -15.19 -30.05
CA ASP A 594 13.98 -16.35 -30.88
C ASP A 594 12.50 -16.61 -31.32
N PHE A 595 11.54 -15.71 -31.18
CA PHE A 595 10.23 -15.89 -31.76
C PHE A 595 10.30 -15.71 -33.28
N PRO A 596 9.79 -16.65 -34.10
CA PRO A 596 9.53 -16.38 -35.49
C PRO A 596 8.29 -15.48 -35.52
N GLN A 597 8.45 -14.19 -35.25
CA GLN A 597 7.65 -13.25 -36.02
C GLN A 597 8.11 -13.44 -37.46
N SER A 598 7.46 -14.40 -38.11
CA SER A 598 7.41 -14.75 -39.51
C SER A 598 6.96 -13.58 -40.40
N SER A 599 7.23 -12.35 -39.97
CA SER A 599 7.00 -11.17 -40.75
C SER A 599 8.15 -11.06 -41.74
N SER A 600 7.81 -10.90 -43.01
CA SER A 600 8.73 -10.46 -44.07
C SER A 600 9.17 -9.00 -43.88
N SER A 601 8.99 -8.41 -42.70
CA SER A 601 9.10 -6.99 -42.39
C SER A 601 9.90 -6.71 -41.11
N SER A 602 10.47 -5.53 -40.99
CA SER A 602 11.11 -5.06 -39.76
C SER A 602 10.09 -4.67 -38.68
N TRP A 603 10.44 -4.84 -37.41
CA TRP A 603 9.65 -4.36 -36.26
C TRP A 603 10.46 -3.39 -35.38
N THR A 604 9.84 -2.86 -34.34
CA THR A 604 10.46 -1.88 -33.44
C THR A 604 10.09 -2.19 -32.01
N ASP A 605 11.10 -2.42 -31.17
CA ASP A 605 10.93 -2.49 -29.72
C ASP A 605 11.55 -1.24 -29.10
N ALA A 606 10.75 -0.47 -28.39
CA ALA A 606 11.19 0.75 -27.73
C ALA A 606 10.32 1.09 -26.53
N ALA A 607 10.96 1.67 -25.53
CA ALA A 607 10.30 2.26 -24.37
C ALA A 607 10.77 3.70 -24.17
N VAL A 608 9.97 4.49 -23.45
CA VAL A 608 10.33 5.87 -23.12
C VAL A 608 10.67 5.95 -21.65
N TYR A 609 11.92 6.30 -21.35
CA TYR A 609 12.40 6.55 -20.01
C TYR A 609 12.39 8.06 -19.71
N ALA A 610 11.77 8.44 -18.59
CA ALA A 610 11.72 9.84 -18.19
C ALA A 610 12.92 10.23 -17.30
N PHE A 611 13.25 9.40 -16.32
CA PHE A 611 14.36 9.60 -15.41
C PHE A 611 14.75 8.29 -14.70
N LEU A 612 15.89 8.32 -14.02
CA LEU A 612 16.34 7.33 -13.04
C LEU A 612 16.82 8.02 -11.76
N ALA A 613 16.47 7.46 -10.59
CA ALA A 613 16.91 7.98 -9.30
C ALA A 613 17.40 6.86 -8.38
N ALA A 614 18.47 7.12 -7.63
CA ALA A 614 19.00 6.22 -6.61
C ALA A 614 19.05 6.91 -5.23
N ARG A 615 18.72 6.18 -4.17
CA ARG A 615 18.72 6.71 -2.78
C ARG A 615 19.03 5.65 -1.73
N PRO A 616 19.44 6.05 -0.52
CA PRO A 616 19.43 5.21 0.66
C PRO A 616 18.03 4.63 0.89
N TRP A 617 17.97 3.39 1.37
CA TRP A 617 16.73 2.69 1.59
C TRP A 617 16.77 1.80 2.84
N THR A 618 15.64 1.67 3.52
CA THR A 618 15.46 0.81 4.70
C THR A 618 14.09 0.14 4.62
N TYR A 619 13.96 -1.02 5.25
CA TYR A 619 12.67 -1.67 5.42
C TYR A 619 12.30 -1.83 6.91
N PRO A 620 11.09 -1.44 7.33
CA PRO A 620 10.14 -0.60 6.59
C PRO A 620 10.71 0.78 6.25
N GLU A 621 10.21 1.41 5.19
CA GLU A 621 10.58 2.79 4.84
C GLU A 621 10.07 3.77 5.92
N PRO A 622 10.77 4.92 6.15
CA PRO A 622 10.24 5.99 6.98
C PRO A 622 8.88 6.48 6.47
N SER A 623 7.93 6.60 7.40
CA SER A 623 6.60 7.12 7.12
C SER A 623 6.62 8.65 7.11
N ALA A 624 5.89 9.28 6.18
CA ALA A 624 5.58 10.71 6.24
C ALA A 624 4.07 10.98 6.12
N VAL A 625 3.54 11.83 7.00
CA VAL A 625 2.14 12.28 6.95
C VAL A 625 2.04 13.79 7.00
N LEU A 626 1.30 14.35 6.03
CA LEU A 626 0.98 15.78 5.98
C LEU A 626 -0.26 16.08 6.85
N THR A 627 -0.10 16.95 7.86
CA THR A 627 -1.18 17.33 8.80
C THR A 627 -1.13 18.83 9.13
N ALA A 628 -2.20 19.35 9.74
CA ALA A 628 -2.18 20.70 10.31
C ALA A 628 -1.37 20.74 11.61
N VAL A 629 -0.71 21.87 11.91
CA VAL A 629 0.12 22.03 13.13
C VAL A 629 -0.68 21.80 14.41
N GLY A 630 -1.97 22.19 14.42
CA GLY A 630 -2.88 21.97 15.55
C GLY A 630 -3.51 20.58 15.64
N ALA A 631 -3.24 19.67 14.69
CA ALA A 631 -3.71 18.29 14.76
C ALA A 631 -2.85 17.47 15.75
N ALA A 632 -3.21 16.21 16.01
CA ALA A 632 -2.29 15.28 16.66
C ALA A 632 -1.18 14.87 15.67
N PRO A 633 0.08 14.72 16.09
CA PRO A 633 1.11 14.12 15.25
C PRO A 633 0.78 12.65 15.01
N VAL A 634 0.81 12.20 13.75
CA VAL A 634 0.37 10.85 13.35
C VAL A 634 1.47 10.13 12.57
N VAL A 635 1.58 8.82 12.81
CA VAL A 635 2.44 7.91 12.05
C VAL A 635 1.57 7.23 11.00
N ASN A 636 2.03 7.16 9.75
CA ASN A 636 1.41 6.28 8.78
C ASN A 636 1.77 4.84 9.14
N THR A 637 0.79 4.03 9.52
CA THR A 637 1.05 2.61 9.73
C THR A 637 1.36 1.91 8.41
N PRO A 638 2.13 0.81 8.44
CA PRO A 638 2.23 -0.09 7.29
C PRO A 638 0.85 -0.55 6.78
N ARG A 639 -0.14 -0.64 7.69
CA ARG A 639 -1.53 -0.97 7.38
C ARG A 639 -2.53 -0.08 8.14
N PRO A 640 -3.46 0.61 7.47
CA PRO A 640 -4.50 1.42 8.11
C PRO A 640 -5.58 0.56 8.80
N THR A 641 -5.84 0.74 10.10
CA THR A 641 -6.86 -0.05 10.80
C THR A 641 -8.17 0.72 10.96
N ILE A 642 -9.31 0.12 10.61
CA ILE A 642 -10.65 0.74 10.71
C ILE A 642 -11.41 0.10 11.86
N ILE A 643 -11.39 0.71 13.04
CA ILE A 643 -12.11 0.19 14.21
C ILE A 643 -13.20 1.19 14.62
N ALA A 644 -14.45 0.76 14.51
CA ALA A 644 -15.60 1.48 15.03
C ALA A 644 -16.13 0.75 16.26
N TRP A 645 -16.04 1.39 17.45
CA TRP A 645 -16.43 0.76 18.70
C TRP A 645 -17.70 1.35 19.39
N GLY A 646 -18.82 0.63 19.40
CA GLY A 646 -19.96 0.79 20.32
C GLY A 646 -21.26 0.18 19.76
N PRO A 647 -22.24 -0.24 20.60
CA PRO A 647 -23.57 -0.64 20.12
C PRO A 647 -24.39 0.54 19.55
N ALA A 648 -24.00 1.76 19.91
CA ALA A 648 -24.48 3.02 19.38
C ALA A 648 -23.36 4.06 19.54
N SER A 649 -23.27 4.97 18.60
CA SER A 649 -22.28 6.04 18.61
C SER A 649 -22.99 7.38 18.70
N ALA A 650 -22.47 8.30 19.51
CA ALA A 650 -23.14 9.53 19.89
C ALA A 650 -22.15 10.70 20.02
N ALA A 651 -22.62 11.88 19.64
CA ALA A 651 -21.93 13.13 19.87
C ALA A 651 -22.92 14.17 20.41
N SER A 652 -22.50 14.96 21.39
CA SER A 652 -23.30 16.04 21.96
C SER A 652 -22.45 17.29 22.24
N ALA A 653 -23.04 18.46 21.98
CA ALA A 653 -22.50 19.75 22.39
C ALA A 653 -23.55 20.54 23.14
N ARG A 654 -23.13 21.13 24.26
CA ARG A 654 -23.88 22.11 25.02
C ARG A 654 -23.14 23.43 24.95
N VAL A 655 -23.77 24.47 24.42
CA VAL A 655 -23.21 25.83 24.39
C VAL A 655 -24.16 26.74 25.14
N SER A 656 -23.63 27.49 26.10
CA SER A 656 -24.35 28.48 26.89
C SER A 656 -23.75 29.85 26.63
N THR A 657 -24.52 30.75 26.03
CA THR A 657 -24.13 32.12 25.74
C THR A 657 -24.83 33.05 26.73
N LEU A 658 -24.04 33.82 27.49
CA LEU A 658 -24.50 34.86 28.41
C LEU A 658 -24.09 36.22 27.85
N GLY A 659 -25.01 37.16 27.73
CA GLY A 659 -24.65 38.48 27.22
C GLY A 659 -25.72 39.54 27.30
N ASN A 660 -25.33 40.74 26.86
CA ASN A 660 -26.19 41.91 26.80
C ASN A 660 -26.31 42.37 25.35
N ILE A 661 -27.52 42.78 24.96
CA ILE A 661 -27.79 43.44 23.68
C ILE A 661 -28.04 44.91 23.99
N SER A 662 -26.97 45.70 23.99
CA SER A 662 -27.00 47.10 24.45
C SER A 662 -27.94 47.97 23.62
N LEU A 663 -28.13 47.65 22.34
CA LEU A 663 -29.06 48.35 21.43
C LEU A 663 -30.54 47.98 21.64
N ALA A 664 -30.83 46.86 22.33
CA ALA A 664 -32.18 46.37 22.60
C ALA A 664 -32.56 46.36 24.10
N LEU A 665 -31.68 46.88 24.98
CA LEU A 665 -31.84 46.87 26.45
C LEU A 665 -32.07 45.48 27.08
N VAL A 666 -31.68 44.42 26.37
CA VAL A 666 -31.73 43.06 26.92
C VAL A 666 -30.45 42.83 27.73
N MET A 667 -30.58 42.68 29.04
CA MET A 667 -29.48 42.39 29.94
C MET A 667 -29.60 40.97 30.50
N GLY A 668 -28.46 40.28 30.69
CA GLY A 668 -28.41 38.96 31.30
C GLY A 668 -29.09 37.86 30.47
N LEU A 669 -29.11 38.01 29.14
CA LEU A 669 -29.67 36.99 28.26
C LEU A 669 -28.80 35.74 28.33
N ASN A 670 -29.39 34.64 28.80
CA ASN A 670 -28.75 33.33 28.85
C ASN A 670 -29.43 32.37 27.87
N ILE A 671 -28.72 32.02 26.79
CA ILE A 671 -29.18 31.05 25.80
C ILE A 671 -28.34 29.78 25.97
N THR A 672 -28.99 28.68 26.33
CA THR A 672 -28.37 27.36 26.33
C THR A 672 -28.91 26.51 25.20
N THR A 673 -28.03 26.02 24.33
CA THR A 673 -28.37 25.07 23.26
C THR A 673 -27.74 23.72 23.55
N ASN A 674 -28.55 22.66 23.48
CA ASN A 674 -28.09 21.27 23.54
C ASN A 674 -28.32 20.61 22.17
N LEU A 675 -27.22 20.26 21.50
CA LEU A 675 -27.26 19.46 20.28
C LEU A 675 -26.78 18.04 20.59
N SER A 676 -27.50 17.04 20.11
CA SER A 676 -27.07 15.66 20.13
C SER A 676 -27.41 14.95 18.82
N VAL A 677 -26.52 14.04 18.41
CA VAL A 677 -26.71 13.14 17.28
C VAL A 677 -26.29 11.76 17.73
N THR A 678 -27.09 10.74 17.44
CA THR A 678 -26.74 9.34 17.69
C THR A 678 -27.07 8.46 16.49
N ALA A 679 -26.28 7.41 16.27
CA ALA A 679 -26.51 6.43 15.23
C ALA A 679 -26.25 5.02 15.76
N ARG A 680 -27.09 4.04 15.37
CA ARG A 680 -26.91 2.63 15.74
C ARG A 680 -27.44 1.67 14.68
N ALA A 681 -26.81 0.51 14.54
CA ALA A 681 -27.34 -0.57 13.71
C ALA A 681 -28.48 -1.30 14.44
N LYS A 682 -29.68 -1.29 13.85
CA LYS A 682 -30.89 -1.95 14.37
C LYS A 682 -31.08 -3.36 13.79
N SER A 683 -30.71 -3.56 12.53
CA SER A 683 -30.83 -4.85 11.83
C SER A 683 -29.67 -5.04 10.86
N ILE A 684 -29.23 -6.29 10.67
CA ILE A 684 -28.16 -6.63 9.72
C ILE A 684 -28.51 -7.89 8.97
N TYR A 685 -28.23 -7.85 7.66
CA TYR A 685 -28.26 -9.02 6.79
C TYR A 685 -26.92 -9.15 6.07
N ILE A 686 -26.40 -10.38 6.00
CA ILE A 686 -25.14 -10.72 5.35
C ILE A 686 -25.46 -11.71 4.24
N TYR A 687 -24.91 -11.46 3.05
CA TYR A 687 -25.03 -12.34 1.91
C TYR A 687 -23.66 -12.53 1.26
N GLN A 688 -23.25 -13.79 1.06
CA GLN A 688 -22.05 -14.07 0.28
C GLN A 688 -22.36 -13.78 -1.19
N TYR A 689 -21.77 -12.71 -1.74
CA TYR A 689 -22.04 -12.28 -3.10
C TYR A 689 -21.26 -13.13 -4.10
N ASN A 690 -19.98 -13.34 -3.83
CA ASN A 690 -19.12 -14.32 -4.51
C ASN A 690 -17.98 -14.74 -3.58
N THR A 691 -16.95 -15.38 -4.13
CA THR A 691 -15.78 -15.87 -3.40
C THR A 691 -14.81 -14.77 -2.96
N THR A 692 -14.96 -13.56 -3.50
CA THR A 692 -14.09 -12.40 -3.24
C THR A 692 -14.81 -11.32 -2.42
N PHE A 693 -16.13 -11.20 -2.48
CA PHE A 693 -16.91 -10.11 -1.88
C PHE A 693 -18.08 -10.61 -1.01
N ILE A 694 -18.34 -9.89 0.07
CA ILE A 694 -19.51 -10.05 0.94
C ILE A 694 -20.39 -8.82 0.81
N LYS A 695 -21.70 -9.04 0.69
CA LYS A 695 -22.72 -8.00 0.70
C LYS A 695 -23.33 -7.86 2.08
N TYR A 696 -23.38 -6.64 2.59
CA TYR A 696 -24.02 -6.29 3.86
C TYR A 696 -25.22 -5.36 3.62
N SER A 697 -26.26 -5.52 4.44
CA SER A 697 -27.43 -4.62 4.50
C SER A 697 -27.67 -4.21 5.95
N TYR A 698 -27.46 -2.94 6.27
CA TYR A 698 -27.59 -2.37 7.61
C TYR A 698 -28.84 -1.50 7.71
N GLY A 699 -29.72 -1.79 8.67
CA GLY A 699 -30.77 -0.87 9.10
C GLY A 699 -30.22 0.08 10.16
N ILE A 700 -29.82 1.30 9.80
CA ILE A 700 -29.22 2.28 10.71
C ILE A 700 -30.29 3.24 11.21
N LEU A 701 -30.50 3.26 12.53
CA LEU A 701 -31.35 4.25 13.20
C LEU A 701 -30.51 5.47 13.54
N VAL A 702 -30.87 6.62 12.97
CA VAL A 702 -30.26 7.93 13.19
C VAL A 702 -31.20 8.78 14.02
N ASN A 703 -30.70 9.31 15.13
CA ASN A 703 -31.44 10.23 16.00
C ASN A 703 -30.71 11.58 16.09
N SER A 704 -31.47 12.66 16.22
CA SER A 704 -30.92 13.99 16.48
C SER A 704 -31.84 14.84 17.35
N SER A 705 -31.29 15.79 18.11
CA SER A 705 -32.07 16.74 18.89
C SER A 705 -32.71 17.88 18.07
N LEU A 706 -32.47 17.95 16.75
CA LEU A 706 -33.09 18.95 15.87
C LEU A 706 -34.18 18.35 14.96
N PRO A 707 -35.34 18.99 14.81
CA PRO A 707 -36.41 18.51 13.93
C PRO A 707 -35.94 18.33 12.47
N LYS A 708 -36.38 17.24 11.82
CA LYS A 708 -36.07 16.86 10.42
C LYS A 708 -34.59 16.64 10.09
N SER A 709 -33.68 16.78 11.05
CA SER A 709 -32.24 16.66 10.79
C SER A 709 -31.80 15.22 10.53
N SER A 710 -32.51 14.22 11.06
CA SER A 710 -32.23 12.79 10.80
C SER A 710 -32.51 12.39 9.34
N LEU A 711 -33.34 13.15 8.61
CA LEU A 711 -33.57 12.99 7.17
C LEU A 711 -32.39 13.50 6.33
N GLY A 712 -31.56 14.39 6.88
CA GLY A 712 -30.36 14.91 6.23
C GLY A 712 -29.13 14.01 6.40
N ALA A 713 -29.31 12.77 6.89
CA ALA A 713 -28.21 11.85 7.11
C ALA A 713 -27.57 11.43 5.79
N GLN A 714 -26.25 11.58 5.70
CA GLN A 714 -25.44 11.07 4.60
C GLN A 714 -24.60 9.90 5.08
N PHE A 715 -24.39 8.90 4.22
CA PHE A 715 -23.67 7.70 4.58
C PHE A 715 -22.44 7.52 3.69
N SER A 716 -21.34 7.05 4.28
CA SER A 716 -20.13 6.67 3.55
C SER A 716 -19.61 5.34 4.09
N LEU A 717 -19.13 4.50 3.19
CA LEU A 717 -18.46 3.23 3.50
C LEU A 717 -16.95 3.46 3.49
N PHE A 718 -16.30 3.07 4.58
CA PHE A 718 -14.85 2.98 4.67
C PHE A 718 -14.46 1.51 4.81
N TYR A 719 -13.52 1.03 3.98
CA TYR A 719 -12.92 -0.28 4.17
C TYR A 719 -11.43 -0.28 3.86
N ASN A 720 -10.68 -1.13 4.55
CA ASN A 720 -9.29 -1.43 4.24
C ASN A 720 -9.24 -2.79 3.56
N TYR A 721 -8.71 -2.80 2.34
CA TYR A 721 -8.30 -4.01 1.66
C TYR A 721 -6.85 -3.88 1.21
N GLY A 722 -6.02 -4.82 1.63
CA GLY A 722 -4.64 -4.88 1.22
C GLY A 722 -3.82 -3.63 1.56
N GLY A 723 -4.04 -3.02 2.74
CA GLY A 723 -3.29 -1.83 3.17
C GLY A 723 -3.78 -0.52 2.55
N GLY A 724 -4.70 -0.57 1.58
CA GLY A 724 -5.36 0.60 1.01
C GLY A 724 -6.69 0.92 1.70
N VAL A 725 -6.88 2.16 2.13
CA VAL A 725 -8.19 2.67 2.59
C VAL A 725 -9.00 3.12 1.38
N TYR A 726 -10.22 2.61 1.27
CA TYR A 726 -11.19 3.00 0.28
C TYR A 726 -12.38 3.70 0.95
N ASN A 727 -12.86 4.78 0.35
CA ASN A 727 -14.01 5.55 0.81
C ASN A 727 -15.03 5.68 -0.32
N TYR A 728 -16.28 5.31 -0.04
CA TYR A 728 -17.39 5.41 -0.99
C TYR A 728 -18.58 6.13 -0.34
N THR A 729 -19.01 7.23 -0.94
CA THR A 729 -20.28 7.86 -0.58
C THR A 729 -21.44 7.00 -1.07
N CYS A 730 -22.34 6.62 -0.17
CA CYS A 730 -23.44 5.74 -0.48
C CYS A 730 -24.52 6.47 -1.29
N GLY A 731 -24.90 5.89 -2.43
CA GLY A 731 -25.82 6.48 -3.41
C GLY A 731 -25.15 7.08 -4.65
N ALA A 732 -23.82 7.18 -4.67
CA ALA A 732 -23.05 7.69 -5.82
C ALA A 732 -22.62 6.60 -6.82
N GLY A 733 -22.73 5.31 -6.46
CA GLY A 733 -22.29 4.19 -7.30
C GLY A 733 -22.82 2.83 -6.82
N PRO A 734 -22.46 1.73 -7.51
CA PRO A 734 -23.00 0.39 -7.22
C PRO A 734 -22.44 -0.25 -5.94
N THR A 735 -21.29 0.22 -5.43
CA THR A 735 -20.59 -0.36 -4.27
C THR A 735 -21.27 -0.07 -2.94
N CYS A 736 -21.89 1.10 -2.78
CA CYS A 736 -22.69 1.45 -1.59
C CYS A 736 -23.93 2.23 -1.98
N ASN A 737 -25.08 1.84 -1.42
CA ASN A 737 -26.36 2.51 -1.60
C ASN A 737 -27.03 2.78 -0.24
N ALA A 738 -27.72 3.91 -0.14
CA ALA A 738 -28.44 4.35 1.05
C ALA A 738 -29.88 4.72 0.67
N SER A 739 -30.86 4.12 1.34
CA SER A 739 -32.27 4.42 1.12
C SER A 739 -32.99 4.64 2.45
N LEU A 740 -33.85 5.65 2.54
CA LEU A 740 -34.68 5.88 3.71
C LEU A 740 -35.74 4.76 3.82
N THR A 741 -35.77 4.06 4.94
CA THR A 741 -36.76 3.01 5.21
C THR A 741 -38.01 3.59 5.87
N SER A 742 -37.82 4.40 6.92
CA SER A 742 -38.94 4.97 7.68
C SER A 742 -38.49 6.23 8.43
N TYR A 743 -39.38 7.21 8.52
CA TYR A 743 -39.20 8.40 9.35
C TYR A 743 -40.18 8.38 10.51
N TYR A 744 -39.69 8.50 11.74
CA TYR A 744 -40.52 8.41 12.96
C TYR A 744 -40.97 9.79 13.49
N GLY A 745 -40.52 10.89 12.89
CA GLY A 745 -40.87 12.24 13.33
C GLY A 745 -39.99 12.77 14.46
N TYR A 746 -40.34 13.97 14.94
CA TYR A 746 -39.73 14.64 16.09
C TYR A 746 -40.63 14.50 17.32
N THR A 747 -40.24 13.63 18.25
CA THR A 747 -41.02 13.32 19.46
C THR A 747 -40.12 13.37 20.70
N ALA A 748 -40.62 13.95 21.79
CA ALA A 748 -39.89 14.06 23.07
C ALA A 748 -38.47 14.66 22.95
N GLY A 749 -38.29 15.62 22.03
CA GLY A 749 -36.99 16.27 21.81
C GLY A 749 -36.02 15.50 20.91
N VAL A 750 -36.47 14.45 20.23
CA VAL A 750 -35.64 13.60 19.36
C VAL A 750 -36.31 13.39 18.01
N ASP A 751 -35.61 13.73 16.94
CA ASP A 751 -35.92 13.44 15.54
C ASP A 751 -35.29 12.09 15.18
N SER A 752 -36.06 11.15 14.61
CA SER A 752 -35.54 9.81 14.32
C SER A 752 -35.89 9.32 12.91
N ALA A 753 -34.90 8.73 12.22
CA ALA A 753 -35.06 8.12 10.89
C ALA A 753 -34.31 6.78 10.82
N LEU A 754 -34.92 5.77 10.19
CA LEU A 754 -34.31 4.49 9.88
C LEU A 754 -33.91 4.46 8.41
N TRP A 755 -32.63 4.19 8.16
CA TRP A 755 -32.05 4.07 6.83
C TRP A 755 -31.62 2.63 6.57
N ASN A 756 -31.82 2.13 5.36
CA ASN A 756 -31.24 0.89 4.89
C ASN A 756 -30.02 1.19 4.01
N ILE A 757 -28.85 0.73 4.46
CA ILE A 757 -27.57 0.91 3.78
C ILE A 757 -27.10 -0.45 3.27
N THR A 758 -26.92 -0.58 1.96
CA THR A 758 -26.44 -1.81 1.32
C THR A 758 -25.09 -1.58 0.68
N PHE A 759 -24.14 -2.48 0.91
CA PHE A 759 -22.78 -2.31 0.40
C PHE A 759 -22.03 -3.62 0.18
N LEU A 760 -21.01 -3.56 -0.67
CA LEU A 760 -20.10 -4.66 -1.02
C LEU A 760 -18.70 -4.36 -0.46
N VAL A 761 -18.09 -5.33 0.21
CA VAL A 761 -16.69 -5.27 0.66
C VAL A 761 -15.96 -6.56 0.31
N PRO A 762 -14.65 -6.50 -0.03
CA PRO A 762 -13.87 -7.71 -0.21
C PRO A 762 -13.84 -8.57 1.06
N ARG A 763 -13.72 -9.89 0.94
CA ARG A 763 -13.56 -10.80 2.07
C ARG A 763 -12.31 -10.43 2.87
N HIS A 764 -12.39 -10.63 4.18
CA HIS A 764 -11.31 -10.33 5.13
C HIS A 764 -10.89 -8.85 5.18
N SER A 765 -11.73 -7.96 4.63
CA SER A 765 -11.55 -6.51 4.76
C SER A 765 -12.14 -6.03 6.07
N ASN A 766 -11.43 -5.14 6.74
CA ASN A 766 -11.99 -4.40 7.86
C ASN A 766 -12.77 -3.19 7.33
N PHE A 767 -13.93 -2.86 7.89
CA PHE A 767 -14.79 -1.80 7.38
C PHE A 767 -15.68 -1.15 8.45
N ALA A 768 -16.19 0.04 8.14
CA ALA A 768 -17.18 0.76 8.92
C ALA A 768 -18.05 1.66 8.03
N VAL A 769 -19.31 1.84 8.43
CA VAL A 769 -20.21 2.82 7.82
C VAL A 769 -20.20 4.09 8.66
N VAL A 770 -20.07 5.26 8.04
CA VAL A 770 -20.08 6.56 8.72
C VAL A 770 -21.35 7.30 8.34
N ALA A 771 -22.14 7.66 9.34
CA ALA A 771 -23.29 8.53 9.21
C ALA A 771 -22.87 9.98 9.52
N LYS A 772 -23.11 10.90 8.59
CA LYS A 772 -22.89 12.33 8.76
C LYS A 772 -24.22 13.05 8.90
N VAL A 773 -24.42 13.72 10.03
CA VAL A 773 -25.67 14.42 10.37
C VAL A 773 -25.32 15.72 11.09
N LEU A 774 -25.87 16.85 10.64
CA LEU A 774 -25.51 18.18 11.17
C LEU A 774 -24.00 18.47 11.15
N GLY A 775 -23.25 17.86 10.21
CA GLY A 775 -21.79 17.97 10.14
C GLY A 775 -21.04 17.02 11.08
N ALA A 776 -21.69 16.44 12.09
CA ALA A 776 -21.10 15.44 12.97
C ALA A 776 -20.97 14.09 12.24
N SER A 777 -19.77 13.50 12.27
CA SER A 777 -19.48 12.19 11.68
C SER A 777 -19.49 11.11 12.76
N ILE A 778 -20.34 10.09 12.58
CA ILE A 778 -20.55 9.04 13.57
C ILE A 778 -20.42 7.68 12.87
N ALA A 779 -19.43 6.89 13.27
CA ALA A 779 -19.32 5.52 12.78
C ALA A 779 -20.44 4.63 13.31
N VAL A 780 -20.85 3.67 12.50
CA VAL A 780 -21.85 2.67 12.83
C VAL A 780 -21.27 1.33 12.45
N ASN A 781 -21.13 0.47 13.46
CA ASN A 781 -20.79 -0.92 13.26
C ASN A 781 -21.64 -1.81 14.17
N ASN A 782 -21.55 -3.12 13.98
CA ASN A 782 -22.27 -4.06 14.81
C ASN A 782 -21.43 -5.30 15.08
N TYR A 783 -21.14 -5.52 16.36
CA TYR A 783 -20.28 -6.59 16.83
C TYR A 783 -20.85 -7.98 16.78
N SER A 784 -22.13 -8.15 16.45
CA SER A 784 -22.63 -9.49 16.15
C SER A 784 -22.05 -10.02 14.83
N VAL A 785 -21.46 -9.14 14.00
CA VAL A 785 -21.02 -9.46 12.64
C VAL A 785 -19.59 -9.00 12.36
N VAL A 786 -19.23 -7.82 12.84
CA VAL A 786 -17.93 -7.19 12.59
C VAL A 786 -17.22 -7.00 13.92
N HIS A 787 -16.38 -7.97 14.26
CA HIS A 787 -15.54 -7.98 15.44
C HIS A 787 -14.26 -8.77 15.15
N PRO A 788 -13.15 -8.48 15.84
CA PRO A 788 -12.03 -9.41 15.86
C PRO A 788 -12.50 -10.71 16.50
N LEU A 789 -11.94 -11.85 16.12
CA LEU A 789 -12.11 -13.11 16.85
C LEU A 789 -10.77 -13.82 16.84
N VAL A 790 -9.98 -13.60 17.89
CA VAL A 790 -8.59 -14.04 17.95
C VAL A 790 -8.46 -15.22 18.88
N TYR A 791 -7.86 -16.28 18.36
CA TYR A 791 -7.43 -17.42 19.15
C TYR A 791 -5.94 -17.29 19.43
N TYR A 792 -5.54 -17.44 20.69
CA TYR A 792 -4.14 -17.35 21.08
C TYR A 792 -3.60 -18.67 21.63
N LEU A 793 -2.34 -18.98 21.32
CA LEU A 793 -1.66 -20.18 21.77
C LEU A 793 -0.21 -19.88 22.12
N TRP A 794 0.21 -20.33 23.31
CA TRP A 794 1.60 -20.23 23.74
C TRP A 794 2.38 -21.50 23.39
N SER A 795 3.59 -21.32 22.88
CA SER A 795 4.57 -22.40 22.71
C SER A 795 5.97 -21.88 23.01
N GLY A 796 6.55 -22.29 24.14
CA GLY A 796 7.84 -21.75 24.60
C GLY A 796 7.75 -20.23 24.79
N ASN A 797 8.61 -19.49 24.08
CA ASN A 797 8.64 -18.03 24.12
C ASN A 797 7.79 -17.36 23.02
N SER A 798 7.05 -18.14 22.24
CA SER A 798 6.26 -17.66 21.11
C SER A 798 4.76 -17.66 21.43
N LEU A 799 4.08 -16.60 21.02
CA LEU A 799 2.65 -16.39 21.09
C LEU A 799 2.09 -16.37 19.68
N TYR A 800 1.28 -17.37 19.34
CA TYR A 800 0.56 -17.44 18.09
C TYR A 800 -0.81 -16.79 18.25
N LEU A 801 -1.14 -15.83 17.39
CA LEU A 801 -2.40 -15.10 17.36
C LEU A 801 -3.10 -15.39 16.02
N ILE A 802 -4.26 -16.03 16.07
CA ILE A 802 -5.01 -16.49 14.89
C ILE A 802 -6.34 -15.76 14.83
N ASN A 803 -6.49 -14.81 13.92
CA ASN A 803 -7.74 -14.06 13.78
C ASN A 803 -8.65 -14.68 12.73
N VAL A 804 -9.77 -15.24 13.17
CA VAL A 804 -10.82 -15.80 12.31
C VAL A 804 -12.03 -14.88 12.18
N GLY A 805 -11.98 -13.69 12.78
CA GLY A 805 -13.02 -12.67 12.73
C GLY A 805 -12.98 -11.83 11.45
N ASN A 806 -13.75 -10.74 11.45
CA ASN A 806 -13.95 -9.86 10.30
C ASN A 806 -13.43 -8.42 10.53
N SER A 807 -12.70 -8.19 11.62
CA SER A 807 -12.03 -6.92 11.95
C SER A 807 -10.59 -7.20 12.38
N ASP A 808 -9.72 -6.21 12.18
CA ASP A 808 -8.36 -6.27 12.73
C ASP A 808 -8.43 -6.31 14.27
N ALA A 809 -7.50 -7.05 14.89
CA ALA A 809 -7.29 -7.07 16.35
C ALA A 809 -5.97 -6.37 16.69
N VAL A 810 -5.84 -5.85 17.92
CA VAL A 810 -4.72 -5.01 18.31
C VAL A 810 -4.18 -5.39 19.68
N PHE A 811 -2.87 -5.59 19.79
CA PHE A 811 -2.16 -5.98 21.02
C PHE A 811 -1.01 -5.01 21.33
N TYR A 812 -0.70 -4.86 22.62
CA TYR A 812 0.35 -3.97 23.12
C TYR A 812 1.34 -4.78 23.94
N PHE A 813 2.56 -4.95 23.44
CA PHE A 813 3.63 -5.64 24.17
C PHE A 813 4.73 -4.67 24.59
N PRO A 814 5.52 -4.97 25.65
CA PRO A 814 6.69 -4.15 25.99
C PRO A 814 7.71 -4.10 24.84
N TRP A 815 8.33 -2.94 24.61
CA TRP A 815 9.39 -2.80 23.61
C TRP A 815 10.68 -3.53 24.05
N GLN A 816 11.32 -4.26 23.14
CA GLN A 816 12.49 -5.10 23.42
C GLN A 816 13.83 -4.50 22.93
N ASN A 817 13.95 -3.16 22.83
CA ASN A 817 15.18 -2.38 22.50
C ASN A 817 16.12 -3.03 21.46
N ASN A 818 16.00 -2.61 20.19
CA ASN A 818 16.83 -2.96 19.02
C ASN A 818 16.55 -4.29 18.30
N GLU A 819 15.55 -5.07 18.70
CA GLU A 819 15.23 -6.35 18.04
C GLU A 819 13.72 -6.48 17.75
N SER A 820 13.38 -7.20 16.67
CA SER A 820 11.97 -7.36 16.26
C SER A 820 11.19 -8.22 17.25
N VAL A 821 10.10 -7.67 17.81
CA VAL A 821 9.16 -8.39 18.69
C VAL A 821 8.30 -9.40 17.90
N VAL A 822 8.22 -9.25 16.58
CA VAL A 822 7.47 -10.15 15.70
C VAL A 822 8.46 -10.93 14.86
N SER A 823 8.53 -12.24 15.07
CA SER A 823 9.42 -13.18 14.37
C SER A 823 8.81 -13.72 13.08
N GLY A 824 7.49 -13.58 12.88
CA GLY A 824 6.83 -13.93 11.63
C GLY A 824 5.36 -13.50 11.58
N VAL A 825 4.93 -13.00 10.42
CA VAL A 825 3.53 -12.61 10.13
C VAL A 825 3.05 -13.44 8.96
N SER A 826 1.97 -14.20 9.09
CA SER A 826 1.35 -14.93 7.98
C SER A 826 0.02 -14.27 7.60
N PRO A 827 -0.03 -13.48 6.51
CA PRO A 827 0.99 -13.28 5.46
C PRO A 827 2.05 -12.18 5.72
N ASN A 828 3.23 -12.30 5.07
CA ASN A 828 4.35 -11.35 5.13
C ASN A 828 4.60 -10.70 3.76
N ASP A 829 3.54 -10.27 3.10
CA ASP A 829 3.55 -9.71 1.75
C ASP A 829 3.72 -8.17 1.72
N GLY A 830 4.14 -7.57 2.85
CA GLY A 830 4.20 -6.11 3.02
C GLY A 830 2.83 -5.42 3.11
N ILE A 831 1.75 -6.11 2.75
CA ILE A 831 0.37 -5.65 2.75
C ILE A 831 -0.33 -5.97 4.10
N PHE A 832 0.12 -7.02 4.78
CA PHE A 832 -0.40 -7.47 6.08
C PHE A 832 0.59 -7.23 7.24
N GLY A 833 1.61 -6.38 7.03
CA GLY A 833 2.58 -5.98 8.06
C GLY A 833 1.92 -5.54 9.36
N ALA A 834 2.35 -6.15 10.46
CA ALA A 834 1.55 -6.35 11.67
C ALA A 834 2.13 -5.76 12.95
N TYR A 835 3.10 -4.83 12.91
CA TYR A 835 3.53 -4.16 14.13
C TYR A 835 4.12 -2.76 13.95
N ALA A 836 4.07 -1.96 15.02
CA ALA A 836 4.70 -0.65 15.10
C ALA A 836 5.27 -0.42 16.51
N ASN A 837 6.53 -0.02 16.60
CA ASN A 837 7.11 0.39 17.87
C ASN A 837 6.65 1.81 18.20
N ILE A 838 6.07 2.00 19.38
CA ILE A 838 5.59 3.28 19.88
C ILE A 838 6.28 3.61 21.20
N ASN A 839 6.85 4.80 21.30
CA ASN A 839 7.35 5.31 22.57
C ASN A 839 6.34 6.31 23.13
N VAL A 840 5.98 6.21 24.41
CA VAL A 840 5.06 7.15 25.08
C VAL A 840 5.75 7.72 26.31
N SER A 841 5.97 9.04 26.30
CA SER A 841 6.58 9.75 27.42
C SER A 841 5.81 9.50 28.72
N GLY A 842 6.52 9.08 29.78
CA GLY A 842 5.94 8.82 31.10
C GLY A 842 5.18 7.49 31.25
N ILE A 843 4.91 6.75 30.17
CA ILE A 843 4.21 5.45 30.22
C ILE A 843 5.11 4.27 29.78
N GLY A 844 6.24 4.57 29.12
CA GLY A 844 7.18 3.58 28.63
C GLY A 844 6.98 3.26 27.15
N SER A 845 7.79 2.34 26.65
CA SER A 845 7.82 2.02 25.23
C SER A 845 7.19 0.66 24.95
N TRP A 846 6.41 0.60 23.88
CA TRP A 846 5.55 -0.52 23.53
C TRP A 846 5.74 -0.91 22.07
N THR A 847 5.41 -2.15 21.75
CA THR A 847 5.24 -2.67 20.39
C THR A 847 3.77 -2.97 20.19
N LEU A 848 3.15 -2.21 19.29
CA LEU A 848 1.80 -2.46 18.79
C LEU A 848 1.86 -3.65 17.85
N VAL A 849 1.02 -4.67 18.03
CA VAL A 849 0.86 -5.78 17.09
C VAL A 849 -0.57 -5.78 16.56
N ILE A 850 -0.74 -5.71 15.24
CA ILE A 850 -2.03 -5.72 14.54
C ILE A 850 -2.22 -7.11 13.91
N VAL A 851 -3.35 -7.76 14.18
CA VAL A 851 -3.67 -9.08 13.61
C VAL A 851 -4.87 -8.94 12.67
N PRO A 852 -4.65 -8.85 11.35
CA PRO A 852 -5.69 -8.76 10.34
C PRO A 852 -6.75 -9.89 10.38
N PRO A 853 -7.96 -9.68 9.82
CA PRO A 853 -8.89 -10.76 9.54
C PRO A 853 -8.22 -11.86 8.71
N ALA A 854 -8.52 -13.12 9.04
CA ALA A 854 -7.99 -14.28 8.35
C ALA A 854 -6.46 -14.33 8.28
N SER A 855 -5.74 -13.88 9.32
CA SER A 855 -4.28 -13.99 9.43
C SER A 855 -3.85 -14.76 10.67
N ALA A 856 -2.61 -15.26 10.65
CA ALA A 856 -1.94 -15.83 11.81
C ALA A 856 -0.60 -15.12 12.05
N VAL A 857 -0.38 -14.60 13.26
CA VAL A 857 0.83 -13.85 13.63
C VAL A 857 1.58 -14.61 14.72
N ASN A 858 2.89 -14.73 14.56
CA ASN A 858 3.79 -15.27 15.57
C ASN A 858 4.59 -14.14 16.21
N VAL A 859 4.35 -13.91 17.51
CA VAL A 859 5.06 -12.92 18.31
C VAL A 859 6.04 -13.67 19.21
N THR A 860 7.34 -13.41 19.08
CA THR A 860 8.37 -14.10 19.87
C THR A 860 9.00 -13.13 20.86
N PHE A 861 9.10 -13.58 22.11
CA PHE A 861 9.65 -12.79 23.21
C PHE A 861 10.99 -13.34 23.67
N TYR A 862 11.87 -12.50 24.21
CA TYR A 862 13.01 -13.02 24.98
C TYR A 862 12.53 -13.79 26.22
N PRO A 863 13.26 -14.82 26.67
CA PRO A 863 12.87 -15.65 27.81
C PRO A 863 12.48 -14.85 29.07
N GLN A 864 13.20 -13.75 29.32
CA GLN A 864 12.97 -12.85 30.46
C GLN A 864 11.62 -12.11 30.43
N TYR A 865 11.09 -11.81 29.24
CA TYR A 865 9.78 -11.15 29.07
C TYR A 865 8.65 -12.16 28.85
N ALA A 866 8.95 -13.34 28.29
CA ALA A 866 7.95 -14.36 27.98
C ALA A 866 7.14 -14.78 29.21
N ALA A 867 7.78 -15.06 30.34
CA ALA A 867 7.10 -15.44 31.58
C ALA A 867 6.19 -14.32 32.14
N GLN A 868 6.65 -13.06 32.06
CA GLN A 868 5.87 -11.89 32.49
C GLN A 868 4.64 -11.72 31.60
N ILE A 869 4.82 -11.81 30.28
CA ILE A 869 3.72 -11.61 29.32
C ILE A 869 2.72 -12.76 29.42
N GLN A 870 3.19 -14.00 29.55
CA GLN A 870 2.33 -15.18 29.77
C GLN A 870 1.43 -15.03 31.00
N GLY A 871 1.96 -14.49 32.11
CA GLY A 871 1.19 -14.26 33.34
C GLY A 871 0.13 -13.16 33.23
N GLY A 872 0.30 -12.19 32.31
CA GLY A 872 -0.60 -11.05 32.13
C GLY A 872 -1.51 -11.11 30.89
N PHE A 873 -1.25 -12.03 29.95
CA PHE A 873 -2.01 -12.12 28.69
C PHE A 873 -3.30 -12.95 28.86
N PRO A 874 -4.44 -12.55 28.26
CA PRO A 874 -4.63 -11.40 27.37
C PRO A 874 -4.94 -10.07 28.08
N THR A 875 -5.26 -10.09 29.38
CA THR A 875 -5.92 -8.97 30.08
C THR A 875 -5.08 -7.70 30.18
N GLN A 876 -3.76 -7.79 30.33
CA GLN A 876 -2.87 -6.63 30.46
C GLN A 876 -2.40 -6.04 29.12
N PHE A 877 -2.52 -6.81 28.03
CA PHE A 877 -1.88 -6.50 26.74
C PHE A 877 -2.87 -6.35 25.60
N THR A 878 -4.17 -6.36 25.90
CA THR A 878 -5.25 -6.27 24.91
C THR A 878 -6.28 -5.21 25.31
N PRO A 879 -6.84 -4.44 24.37
CA PRO A 879 -7.94 -3.53 24.65
C PRO A 879 -9.09 -4.20 25.40
N ALA A 880 -9.62 -3.53 26.43
CA ALA A 880 -10.71 -4.08 27.25
C ALA A 880 -11.95 -4.49 26.43
N TRP A 881 -12.19 -3.81 25.32
CA TRP A 881 -13.29 -4.12 24.43
C TRP A 881 -13.07 -5.31 23.49
N GLU A 882 -11.82 -5.65 23.21
CA GLU A 882 -11.45 -6.81 22.40
C GLU A 882 -11.49 -8.09 23.23
N LEU A 883 -11.25 -8.00 24.55
CA LEU A 883 -11.16 -9.15 25.46
C LEU A 883 -12.27 -10.21 25.31
N PRO A 884 -13.58 -9.86 25.13
CA PRO A 884 -14.63 -10.87 24.93
C PRO A 884 -14.43 -11.74 23.69
N TYR A 885 -13.61 -11.29 22.74
CA TYR A 885 -13.34 -11.94 21.47
C TYR A 885 -11.93 -12.53 21.37
N ILE A 886 -11.19 -12.54 22.49
CA ILE A 886 -9.88 -13.18 22.60
C ILE A 886 -10.05 -14.48 23.37
N GLN A 887 -9.72 -15.60 22.74
CA GLN A 887 -9.95 -16.93 23.30
C GLN A 887 -8.66 -17.75 23.30
N PRO A 888 -8.36 -18.50 24.37
CA PRO A 888 -7.26 -19.45 24.33
C PRO A 888 -7.59 -20.58 23.35
N ALA A 889 -6.68 -20.86 22.42
CA ALA A 889 -6.65 -22.13 21.72
C ALA A 889 -5.93 -23.15 22.58
N GLN A 890 -6.58 -24.27 22.86
CA GLN A 890 -5.93 -25.41 23.51
C GLN A 890 -5.02 -26.12 22.51
N ALA A 891 -3.80 -26.48 22.91
CA ALA A 891 -2.94 -27.31 22.08
C ALA A 891 -3.66 -28.65 21.77
N PRO A 892 -3.62 -29.16 20.52
CA PRO A 892 -4.33 -30.38 20.16
C PRO A 892 -3.73 -31.61 20.85
N SER A 893 -2.43 -31.58 21.17
CA SER A 893 -1.77 -32.57 22.02
C SER A 893 -0.50 -31.98 22.66
N SER A 894 0.19 -32.77 23.48
CA SER A 894 1.50 -32.39 24.05
C SER A 894 2.61 -32.45 22.99
N GLY A 895 3.62 -31.59 23.16
CA GLY A 895 4.83 -31.60 22.33
C GLY A 895 4.62 -31.26 20.86
N CYS A 896 3.59 -30.49 20.51
CA CYS A 896 3.38 -30.04 19.13
C CYS A 896 4.35 -28.94 18.72
N ALA A 897 4.71 -28.91 17.45
CA ALA A 897 5.31 -27.76 16.78
C ALA A 897 4.23 -27.07 15.92
N TYR A 898 4.37 -25.78 15.67
CA TYR A 898 3.34 -24.98 14.99
C TYR A 898 3.92 -24.31 13.75
N LEU A 899 3.20 -24.43 12.64
CA LEU A 899 3.57 -23.94 11.30
C LEU A 899 2.56 -22.90 10.83
N PRO A 900 2.88 -21.60 10.92
CA PRO A 900 2.11 -20.55 10.27
C PRO A 900 2.08 -20.80 8.76
N THR A 901 0.88 -20.87 8.17
CA THR A 901 0.65 -21.20 6.75
C THR A 901 -0.21 -20.11 6.11
N TYR A 902 0.09 -19.72 4.88
CA TYR A 902 -0.73 -18.77 4.11
C TYR A 902 -1.19 -19.35 2.78
N PHE A 903 -2.44 -19.07 2.41
CA PHE A 903 -3.06 -19.39 1.14
C PHE A 903 -3.33 -18.07 0.38
N PRO A 904 -2.52 -17.72 -0.63
CA PRO A 904 -2.44 -16.35 -1.17
C PRO A 904 -3.41 -16.03 -2.30
N SER A 905 -4.21 -16.98 -2.77
CA SER A 905 -5.09 -16.77 -3.91
C SER A 905 -6.50 -17.27 -3.68
N GLN A 906 -7.36 -16.98 -4.64
CA GLN A 906 -8.72 -17.51 -4.66
C GLN A 906 -8.66 -19.03 -4.89
N PHE A 907 -9.35 -19.76 -4.03
CA PHE A 907 -9.45 -21.21 -4.09
C PHE A 907 -10.88 -21.64 -3.78
N LEU A 908 -11.50 -22.32 -4.72
CA LEU A 908 -12.94 -22.57 -4.79
C LEU A 908 -13.33 -23.95 -4.28
N GLU A 909 -12.39 -24.86 -4.19
CA GLU A 909 -12.59 -26.25 -3.84
C GLU A 909 -12.75 -26.41 -2.31
N ASP A 910 -13.27 -27.57 -1.91
CA ASP A 910 -13.55 -27.94 -0.53
C ASP A 910 -12.38 -28.68 0.15
N HIS A 911 -11.29 -28.93 -0.56
CA HIS A 911 -10.09 -29.53 0.01
C HIS A 911 -8.83 -29.07 -0.70
N TYR A 912 -7.71 -29.12 0.02
CA TYR A 912 -6.39 -28.82 -0.51
C TYR A 912 -5.40 -29.86 0.01
N THR A 913 -4.47 -30.32 -0.84
CA THR A 913 -3.42 -31.27 -0.45
C THR A 913 -2.08 -30.54 -0.46
N LEU A 914 -1.48 -30.37 0.72
CA LEU A 914 -0.16 -29.77 0.88
C LEU A 914 0.92 -30.86 0.89
N LEU A 915 2.00 -30.64 0.16
CA LEU A 915 3.24 -31.38 0.32
C LEU A 915 4.11 -30.68 1.38
N ILE A 916 4.59 -31.39 2.39
CA ILE A 916 5.50 -30.85 3.41
C ILE A 916 6.81 -31.61 3.32
N PRO A 917 7.86 -31.00 2.74
CA PRO A 917 9.18 -31.60 2.67
C PRO A 917 9.73 -31.96 4.05
N SER A 918 10.47 -33.06 4.11
CA SER A 918 11.08 -33.59 5.34
C SER A 918 12.01 -32.58 6.01
N LEU A 919 12.64 -31.70 5.23
CA LEU A 919 13.50 -30.61 5.71
C LEU A 919 12.72 -29.58 6.54
N ILE A 920 11.48 -29.26 6.17
CA ILE A 920 10.61 -28.35 6.94
C ILE A 920 10.27 -28.98 8.29
N LEU A 921 9.96 -30.28 8.30
CA LEU A 921 9.71 -31.02 9.53
C LEU A 921 10.93 -31.01 10.46
N ARG A 922 12.14 -31.21 9.90
CA ARG A 922 13.38 -31.16 10.69
C ARG A 922 13.65 -29.76 11.26
N ALA A 923 13.36 -28.71 10.50
CA ALA A 923 13.51 -27.33 10.94
C ALA A 923 12.68 -27.03 12.19
N ILE A 924 11.48 -27.62 12.30
CA ILE A 924 10.63 -27.52 13.50
C ILE A 924 10.88 -28.62 14.55
N GLY A 925 12.03 -29.31 14.46
CA GLY A 925 12.43 -30.35 15.41
C GLY A 925 11.59 -31.63 15.34
N LYS A 926 10.96 -31.92 14.19
CA LYS A 926 10.18 -33.14 13.95
C LYS A 926 10.89 -34.08 12.99
N GLN A 927 10.72 -35.38 13.21
CA GLN A 927 11.30 -36.43 12.38
C GLN A 927 10.20 -37.12 11.58
N PRO A 928 10.32 -37.22 10.25
CA PRO A 928 9.31 -37.88 9.41
C PRO A 928 9.10 -39.37 9.74
N SER A 929 10.14 -40.05 10.24
CA SER A 929 10.11 -41.44 10.66
C SER A 929 9.36 -41.68 11.98
N SER A 930 9.01 -40.61 12.70
CA SER A 930 8.20 -40.70 13.91
C SER A 930 6.71 -40.76 13.57
N ARG A 931 5.90 -41.41 14.41
CA ARG A 931 4.45 -41.37 14.30
C ARG A 931 3.96 -39.94 14.50
N LEU A 932 3.61 -39.24 13.43
CA LEU A 932 3.11 -37.86 13.47
C LEU A 932 1.58 -37.79 13.40
N SER A 933 1.03 -36.67 13.83
CA SER A 933 -0.36 -36.26 13.61
C SER A 933 -0.39 -34.78 13.26
N PHE A 934 -1.29 -34.41 12.37
CA PHE A 934 -1.42 -33.05 11.85
C PHE A 934 -2.80 -32.50 12.16
N TYR A 935 -2.85 -31.27 12.62
CA TYR A 935 -4.09 -30.56 12.89
C TYR A 935 -4.03 -29.18 12.25
N VAL A 936 -5.13 -28.73 11.66
CA VAL A 936 -5.26 -27.39 11.08
C VAL A 936 -6.25 -26.60 11.91
N PHE A 937 -5.90 -25.37 12.25
CA PHE A 937 -6.80 -24.50 13.00
C PHE A 937 -7.88 -23.94 12.06
N MET A 938 -9.12 -24.39 12.24
CA MET A 938 -10.25 -24.01 11.39
C MET A 938 -11.49 -23.78 12.24
N LYS A 939 -12.23 -22.70 11.94
CA LYS A 939 -13.49 -22.34 12.61
C LYS A 939 -13.38 -22.27 14.15
N GLY A 940 -12.24 -21.81 14.67
CA GLY A 940 -12.01 -21.69 16.11
C GLY A 940 -11.65 -23.00 16.82
N SER A 941 -11.33 -24.06 16.08
CA SER A 941 -10.99 -25.37 16.64
C SER A 941 -9.91 -26.08 15.84
N TRP A 942 -9.22 -27.04 16.46
CA TRP A 942 -8.30 -27.92 15.75
C TRP A 942 -9.06 -29.02 15.02
N THR A 943 -8.87 -29.08 13.71
CA THR A 943 -9.39 -30.18 12.88
C THR A 943 -8.23 -31.08 12.49
N GLN A 944 -8.32 -32.37 12.77
CA GLN A 944 -7.30 -33.33 12.37
C GLN A 944 -7.29 -33.48 10.85
N ALA A 945 -6.11 -33.42 10.26
CA ALA A 945 -5.90 -33.61 8.83
C ALA A 945 -5.30 -35.00 8.56
N GLN A 946 -5.70 -35.60 7.43
CA GLN A 946 -5.18 -36.89 7.00
C GLN A 946 -3.83 -36.68 6.32
N TYR A 947 -2.88 -37.56 6.61
CA TYR A 947 -1.57 -37.50 5.97
C TYR A 947 -1.07 -38.86 5.53
N ALA A 948 -0.18 -38.85 4.55
CA ALA A 948 0.54 -40.01 4.04
C ALA A 948 2.02 -39.64 3.88
N LEU A 949 2.86 -40.67 3.84
CA LEU A 949 4.28 -40.53 3.53
C LEU A 949 4.54 -41.11 2.14
N ASP A 950 5.39 -40.46 1.37
CA ASP A 950 5.93 -41.02 0.14
C ASP A 950 7.26 -41.75 0.37
N ASN A 951 7.89 -42.20 -0.71
CA ASN A 951 9.15 -42.95 -0.66
C ASN A 951 10.36 -42.11 -0.20
N LEU A 952 10.26 -40.78 -0.22
CA LEU A 952 11.28 -39.86 0.27
C LEU A 952 11.04 -39.47 1.75
N ASN A 953 9.96 -39.98 2.35
CA ASN A 953 9.43 -39.59 3.65
C ASN A 953 8.95 -38.13 3.71
N ASP A 954 8.55 -37.56 2.58
CA ASP A 954 7.85 -36.29 2.55
C ASP A 954 6.37 -36.50 2.89
N VAL A 955 5.76 -35.51 3.56
CA VAL A 955 4.39 -35.63 4.07
C VAL A 955 3.41 -35.03 3.07
N TRP A 956 2.47 -35.84 2.61
CA TRP A 956 1.29 -35.38 1.87
C TRP A 956 0.16 -35.18 2.87
N LEU A 957 -0.38 -33.97 2.97
CA LEU A 957 -1.36 -33.57 3.96
C LEU A 957 -2.64 -33.09 3.28
N ARG A 958 -3.73 -33.85 3.38
CA ARG A 958 -5.06 -33.44 2.88
C ARG A 958 -5.83 -32.68 3.96
N ILE A 959 -6.20 -31.45 3.63
CA ILE A 959 -7.01 -30.57 4.47
C ILE A 959 -8.38 -30.42 3.83
N ASN A 960 -9.42 -30.86 4.53
CA ASN A 960 -10.81 -30.69 4.09
C ASN A 960 -11.44 -29.48 4.77
N ALA A 961 -12.07 -28.60 4.00
CA ALA A 961 -12.75 -27.40 4.44
C ALA A 961 -14.06 -27.20 3.66
N TYR A 962 -14.66 -26.02 3.74
CA TYR A 962 -15.80 -25.66 2.87
C TYR A 962 -15.30 -24.85 1.66
N PRO A 963 -16.01 -24.88 0.52
CA PRO A 963 -15.65 -24.11 -0.67
C PRO A 963 -15.32 -22.65 -0.37
N GLY A 964 -14.15 -22.18 -0.79
CA GLY A 964 -13.73 -20.80 -0.54
C GLY A 964 -13.09 -20.53 0.82
N TRP A 965 -12.90 -21.52 1.70
CA TRP A 965 -12.26 -21.29 3.01
C TRP A 965 -10.79 -20.87 2.89
N PHE A 966 -10.04 -21.49 1.99
CA PHE A 966 -8.62 -21.25 1.76
C PHE A 966 -8.34 -19.90 1.08
N SER A 967 -9.34 -19.22 0.52
CA SER A 967 -9.11 -17.98 -0.23
C SER A 967 -8.54 -16.85 0.64
N TYR A 968 -7.33 -16.38 0.32
CA TYR A 968 -6.63 -15.26 0.99
C TYR A 968 -6.55 -15.42 2.51
N ARG A 969 -6.07 -16.56 3.00
CA ARG A 969 -6.15 -16.91 4.43
C ARG A 969 -4.81 -17.37 5.01
N GLY A 970 -4.43 -16.76 6.13
CA GLY A 970 -3.44 -17.27 7.08
C GLY A 970 -4.09 -18.19 8.11
N THR A 971 -3.42 -19.30 8.43
CA THR A 971 -3.83 -20.25 9.48
C THR A 971 -2.61 -20.87 10.17
N LEU A 972 -2.85 -21.74 11.15
CA LEU A 972 -1.84 -22.48 11.88
C LEU A 972 -2.03 -23.99 11.67
N ILE A 973 -0.95 -24.69 11.33
CA ILE A 973 -0.89 -26.16 11.31
C ILE A 973 -0.08 -26.62 12.52
N ALA A 974 -0.64 -27.51 13.34
CA ALA A 974 0.08 -28.17 14.43
C ALA A 974 0.59 -29.54 13.98
N VAL A 975 1.88 -29.78 14.22
CA VAL A 975 2.56 -31.05 13.96
C VAL A 975 2.92 -31.68 15.30
N CYS A 976 2.30 -32.81 15.60
CA CYS A 976 2.34 -33.43 16.92
C CYS A 976 2.81 -34.90 16.83
N GLY A 977 3.28 -35.46 17.95
CA GLY A 977 3.58 -36.90 18.02
C GLY A 977 2.32 -37.74 18.30
N GLY A 978 2.27 -38.97 17.78
CA GLY A 978 1.29 -40.00 18.20
C GLY A 978 0.21 -40.41 17.20
N GLY A 979 0.34 -40.15 15.89
CA GLY A 979 -0.66 -40.55 14.89
C GLY A 979 -0.25 -41.73 13.99
N SER A 980 -1.13 -42.09 13.05
CA SER A 980 -0.91 -43.11 12.02
C SER A 980 -0.98 -42.49 10.63
N SER A 981 0.01 -42.77 9.78
CA SER A 981 -0.04 -42.39 8.38
C SER A 981 -1.09 -43.24 7.66
N SER A 982 -1.79 -42.63 6.71
CA SER A 982 -2.66 -43.32 5.78
C SER A 982 -1.86 -43.76 4.55
N PRO A 983 -2.28 -44.80 3.82
CA PRO A 983 -1.71 -45.10 2.51
C PRO A 983 -1.89 -43.92 1.57
N LEU A 984 -0.87 -43.56 0.78
CA LEU A 984 -0.93 -42.42 -0.14
C LEU A 984 -2.17 -42.40 -1.06
N PRO A 985 -2.64 -43.52 -1.66
CA PRO A 985 -3.86 -43.54 -2.47
C PRO A 985 -5.12 -43.06 -1.73
N SER A 986 -5.19 -43.27 -0.41
CA SER A 986 -6.37 -42.90 0.37
C SER A 986 -6.55 -41.39 0.52
N LEU A 987 -5.50 -40.60 0.23
CA LEU A 987 -5.59 -39.15 0.21
C LEU A 987 -6.18 -38.60 -1.10
N PHE A 988 -6.31 -39.40 -2.16
CA PHE A 988 -6.76 -38.93 -3.48
C PHE A 988 -8.03 -39.68 -3.86
N THR A 989 -9.17 -39.09 -3.52
CA THR A 989 -10.49 -39.68 -3.74
C THR A 989 -11.44 -38.67 -4.40
N GLY A 990 -12.48 -39.15 -5.08
CA GLY A 990 -13.43 -38.29 -5.77
C GLY A 990 -12.90 -37.77 -7.10
N TYR A 991 -12.75 -36.44 -7.24
CA TYR A 991 -12.23 -35.78 -8.43
C TYR A 991 -10.69 -35.70 -8.47
N ASP A 992 -10.02 -36.19 -7.42
CA ASP A 992 -8.58 -36.40 -7.39
C ASP A 992 -8.22 -37.78 -7.95
N TYR A 993 -6.98 -37.93 -8.41
CA TYR A 993 -6.50 -39.18 -8.96
C TYR A 993 -5.14 -39.58 -8.37
N TYR A 994 -4.95 -40.87 -8.15
CA TYR A 994 -3.66 -41.45 -7.79
C TYR A 994 -3.48 -42.80 -8.50
N SER A 995 -2.30 -42.99 -9.10
CA SER A 995 -1.82 -44.29 -9.56
C SER A 995 -0.36 -44.48 -9.18
N ALA A 996 -0.03 -45.65 -8.65
CA ALA A 996 1.35 -46.00 -8.30
C ALA A 996 2.25 -46.23 -9.53
N ALA A 997 1.64 -46.48 -10.69
CA ALA A 997 2.31 -46.64 -11.99
C ALA A 997 1.45 -46.03 -13.10
N LEU A 998 2.08 -45.46 -14.11
CA LEU A 998 1.43 -44.86 -15.27
C LEU A 998 0.57 -45.90 -15.99
N PRO A 999 -0.75 -45.70 -16.09
CA PRO A 999 -1.57 -46.52 -16.97
C PRO A 999 -1.24 -46.17 -18.43
N SER A 1000 -1.24 -47.17 -19.32
CA SER A 1000 -0.94 -46.97 -20.74
C SER A 1000 -2.16 -47.32 -21.61
N PRO A 1001 -2.79 -46.35 -22.31
CA PRO A 1001 -2.76 -44.91 -22.07
C PRO A 1001 -3.62 -44.53 -20.85
N GLY A 1002 -3.11 -43.65 -19.99
CA GLY A 1002 -3.79 -43.30 -18.73
C GLY A 1002 -4.89 -42.29 -18.95
N ALA A 1003 -6.16 -42.71 -18.90
CA ALA A 1003 -7.30 -41.81 -19.04
C ALA A 1003 -7.40 -40.83 -17.85
N LEU A 1004 -7.08 -39.56 -18.10
CA LEU A 1004 -7.13 -38.46 -17.13
C LEU A 1004 -8.31 -37.51 -17.32
N ALA A 1005 -9.08 -37.63 -18.41
CA ALA A 1005 -10.10 -36.67 -18.85
C ALA A 1005 -11.04 -36.18 -17.74
N GLN A 1006 -11.51 -37.09 -16.87
CA GLN A 1006 -12.44 -36.77 -15.78
C GLN A 1006 -11.79 -36.07 -14.56
N TYR A 1007 -10.46 -36.13 -14.45
CA TYR A 1007 -9.68 -35.63 -13.32
C TYR A 1007 -8.87 -34.37 -13.66
N ALA A 1008 -8.22 -34.34 -14.83
CA ALA A 1008 -7.36 -33.24 -15.27
C ALA A 1008 -8.16 -32.25 -16.13
N ASN A 1009 -9.12 -31.54 -15.53
CA ASN A 1009 -9.91 -30.53 -16.22
C ASN A 1009 -10.41 -29.39 -15.29
N LEU A 1010 -10.58 -28.20 -15.85
CA LEU A 1010 -11.05 -26.99 -15.13
C LEU A 1010 -12.55 -27.00 -14.76
N LEU A 1011 -13.32 -28.02 -15.17
CA LEU A 1011 -14.71 -28.19 -14.71
C LEU A 1011 -14.76 -28.89 -13.35
N SER A 1012 -13.92 -29.93 -13.18
CA SER A 1012 -13.73 -30.66 -11.92
C SER A 1012 -12.96 -29.82 -10.90
N HIS A 1013 -11.98 -29.03 -11.36
CA HIS A 1013 -11.13 -28.17 -10.53
C HIS A 1013 -11.16 -26.71 -11.02
N PRO A 1014 -12.18 -25.92 -10.63
CA PRO A 1014 -12.42 -24.59 -11.18
C PRO A 1014 -11.34 -23.53 -10.86
N SER A 1015 -10.53 -23.72 -9.82
CA SER A 1015 -9.37 -22.85 -9.52
C SER A 1015 -8.12 -23.23 -10.32
N GLY A 1016 -8.04 -24.49 -10.74
CA GLY A 1016 -6.88 -25.07 -11.43
C GLY A 1016 -6.59 -26.49 -10.95
N TYR A 1017 -5.87 -27.27 -11.75
CA TYR A 1017 -5.43 -28.62 -11.41
C TYR A 1017 -3.94 -28.80 -11.66
N ALA A 1018 -3.31 -29.70 -10.91
CA ALA A 1018 -1.94 -30.15 -11.13
C ALA A 1018 -1.92 -31.65 -11.44
N VAL A 1019 -1.13 -32.04 -12.44
CA VAL A 1019 -0.76 -33.42 -12.74
C VAL A 1019 0.71 -33.62 -12.36
N ILE A 1020 0.95 -34.47 -11.37
CA ILE A 1020 2.27 -34.75 -10.81
C ILE A 1020 2.68 -36.16 -11.22
N VAL A 1021 3.80 -36.27 -11.93
CA VAL A 1021 4.45 -37.53 -12.29
C VAL A 1021 5.59 -37.80 -11.29
N ASN A 1022 5.42 -38.83 -10.45
CA ASN A 1022 6.35 -39.22 -9.40
C ASN A 1022 7.38 -40.22 -9.94
N VAL A 1023 8.65 -39.81 -9.99
CA VAL A 1023 9.77 -40.61 -10.51
C VAL A 1023 10.76 -41.06 -9.44
N THR A 1024 10.41 -40.95 -8.15
CA THR A 1024 11.32 -41.29 -7.04
C THR A 1024 11.90 -42.70 -7.09
N GLY A 1025 11.20 -43.65 -7.73
CA GLY A 1025 11.67 -45.02 -7.98
C GLY A 1025 12.70 -45.18 -9.10
N VAL A 1026 13.02 -44.11 -9.85
CA VAL A 1026 13.90 -44.13 -11.03
C VAL A 1026 15.28 -43.59 -10.67
N PHE A 1027 16.31 -44.45 -10.62
CA PHE A 1027 17.64 -44.13 -10.07
C PHE A 1027 18.33 -42.90 -10.69
N ASN A 1028 18.19 -42.69 -12.01
CA ASN A 1028 18.73 -41.51 -12.70
C ASN A 1028 17.77 -40.98 -13.78
N PRO A 1029 16.80 -40.12 -13.42
CA PRO A 1029 15.78 -39.61 -14.33
C PRO A 1029 16.36 -38.97 -15.60
N ARG A 1030 17.44 -38.19 -15.49
CA ARG A 1030 18.11 -37.57 -16.66
C ARG A 1030 18.71 -38.55 -17.66
N GLN A 1031 18.98 -39.79 -17.29
CA GLN A 1031 19.49 -40.80 -18.22
C GLN A 1031 18.42 -41.80 -18.64
N THR A 1032 17.37 -41.94 -17.82
CA THR A 1032 16.35 -42.97 -17.99
C THR A 1032 15.07 -42.44 -18.63
N ILE A 1033 14.66 -41.20 -18.37
CA ILE A 1033 13.43 -40.62 -18.90
C ILE A 1033 13.78 -39.72 -20.08
N GLN A 1034 13.14 -39.96 -21.22
CA GLN A 1034 13.26 -39.15 -22.43
C GLN A 1034 12.23 -38.02 -22.43
N ALA A 1035 10.97 -38.31 -22.14
CA ALA A 1035 9.93 -37.29 -22.19
C ALA A 1035 8.71 -37.63 -21.32
N ILE A 1036 7.95 -36.63 -20.91
CA ILE A 1036 6.68 -36.75 -20.19
C ILE A 1036 5.67 -35.84 -20.88
N TYR A 1037 4.50 -36.36 -21.21
CA TYR A 1037 3.46 -35.66 -21.98
C TYR A 1037 2.14 -35.62 -21.23
N LEU A 1038 1.44 -34.49 -21.31
CA LEU A 1038 -0.01 -34.41 -21.20
C LEU A 1038 -0.60 -34.15 -22.58
N TYR A 1039 -1.64 -34.89 -22.97
CA TYR A 1039 -2.20 -34.74 -24.32
C TYR A 1039 -3.68 -35.13 -24.45
N ASN A 1040 -4.34 -34.55 -25.45
CA ASN A 1040 -5.74 -34.82 -25.85
C ASN A 1040 -5.82 -35.67 -27.14
N LYS A 1041 -5.18 -36.84 -27.17
CA LYS A 1041 -5.15 -37.75 -28.33
C LYS A 1041 -5.28 -39.21 -27.91
N SER A 1042 -5.69 -40.05 -28.86
CA SER A 1042 -5.87 -41.50 -28.64
C SER A 1042 -4.55 -42.29 -28.53
N ALA A 1043 -3.40 -41.68 -28.82
CA ALA A 1043 -2.08 -42.30 -28.73
C ALA A 1043 -1.02 -41.25 -28.33
N PRO A 1044 0.04 -41.67 -27.60
CA PRO A 1044 1.13 -40.78 -27.24
C PRO A 1044 1.89 -40.28 -28.48
N PRO A 1045 2.40 -39.02 -28.48
CA PRO A 1045 3.25 -38.51 -29.55
C PRO A 1045 4.53 -39.35 -29.69
N PRO A 1046 5.05 -39.54 -30.92
CA PRO A 1046 6.11 -40.53 -31.18
C PRO A 1046 7.51 -40.17 -30.65
N SER A 1047 7.81 -38.92 -30.26
CA SER A 1047 9.11 -38.61 -29.61
C SER A 1047 9.31 -37.15 -29.16
N GLN A 1048 8.57 -36.17 -29.70
CA GLN A 1048 8.68 -34.72 -29.45
C GLN A 1048 7.34 -34.05 -29.83
N CYS A 1049 7.01 -32.88 -29.27
CA CYS A 1049 5.92 -32.06 -29.80
C CYS A 1049 6.19 -31.65 -31.27
N PRO A 1050 5.38 -32.12 -32.24
CA PRO A 1050 5.56 -31.72 -33.64
C PRO A 1050 5.33 -30.22 -33.84
N GLU A 1051 6.16 -29.58 -34.66
CA GLU A 1051 5.94 -28.21 -35.14
C GLU A 1051 4.54 -28.11 -35.79
N GLY A 1052 3.75 -27.11 -35.41
CA GLY A 1052 2.34 -26.98 -35.83
C GLY A 1052 1.33 -27.80 -35.00
N SER A 1053 1.73 -28.35 -33.86
CA SER A 1053 0.79 -28.93 -32.89
C SER A 1053 -0.18 -27.88 -32.34
N TYR A 1054 -1.48 -28.21 -32.34
CA TYR A 1054 -2.54 -27.29 -31.95
C TYR A 1054 -2.41 -26.86 -30.49
N SER A 1055 -2.38 -25.54 -30.23
CA SER A 1055 -2.38 -25.01 -28.86
C SER A 1055 -3.67 -25.43 -28.14
N GLY A 1056 -3.55 -26.02 -26.96
CA GLY A 1056 -4.67 -26.68 -26.27
C GLY A 1056 -4.56 -28.21 -26.18
N GLU A 1057 -3.65 -28.83 -26.92
CA GLU A 1057 -3.61 -30.29 -27.03
C GLU A 1057 -2.46 -31.00 -26.32
N ILE A 1058 -1.32 -30.33 -26.06
CA ILE A 1058 -0.11 -30.99 -25.54
C ILE A 1058 0.67 -30.09 -24.56
N LEU A 1059 1.17 -30.67 -23.47
CA LEU A 1059 2.28 -30.16 -22.65
C LEU A 1059 3.37 -31.23 -22.52
N GLU A 1060 4.65 -30.84 -22.52
CA GLU A 1060 5.75 -31.79 -22.48
C GLU A 1060 6.93 -31.34 -21.59
N PHE A 1061 7.52 -32.31 -20.88
CA PHE A 1061 8.90 -32.26 -20.42
C PHE A 1061 9.74 -33.13 -21.33
N TYR A 1062 10.78 -32.58 -21.94
CA TYR A 1062 11.67 -33.29 -22.84
C TYR A 1062 13.11 -33.28 -22.31
N ASN A 1063 13.81 -34.40 -22.44
CA ASN A 1063 15.20 -34.53 -22.07
C ASN A 1063 16.07 -34.55 -23.33
N GLY A 1064 16.97 -33.58 -23.49
CA GLY A 1064 17.86 -33.46 -24.66
C GLY A 1064 18.96 -34.53 -24.76
N TYR A 1065 19.16 -35.35 -23.72
CA TYR A 1065 20.23 -36.36 -23.62
C TYR A 1065 20.26 -37.47 -24.70
N PRO A 1066 19.13 -37.99 -25.24
CA PRO A 1066 19.16 -39.23 -26.03
C PRO A 1066 19.64 -39.12 -27.48
N THR A 1067 19.78 -37.93 -28.08
CA THR A 1067 20.03 -37.81 -29.54
C THR A 1067 21.50 -37.96 -29.97
N GLY A 1068 22.42 -38.36 -29.07
CA GLY A 1068 23.83 -38.61 -29.42
C GLY A 1068 24.63 -37.36 -29.82
N THR A 1069 24.00 -36.18 -29.78
CA THR A 1069 24.63 -34.87 -29.95
C THR A 1069 25.12 -34.39 -28.58
N GLY A 1070 26.42 -34.57 -28.32
CA GLY A 1070 27.05 -34.35 -27.01
C GLY A 1070 27.18 -32.89 -26.54
N ALA A 1071 26.13 -32.07 -26.67
CA ALA A 1071 26.18 -30.65 -26.32
C ALA A 1071 25.14 -30.18 -25.28
N TRP A 1072 24.08 -30.94 -24.98
CA TRP A 1072 22.97 -30.45 -24.16
C TRP A 1072 22.62 -31.44 -23.03
N TYR A 1073 22.75 -31.01 -21.77
CA TYR A 1073 22.58 -31.85 -20.58
C TYR A 1073 21.29 -31.57 -19.79
N ASP A 1074 20.33 -30.82 -20.34
CA ASP A 1074 19.21 -30.23 -19.60
C ASP A 1074 17.82 -30.71 -20.03
N TRP A 1075 16.85 -30.57 -19.11
CA TRP A 1075 15.42 -30.74 -19.39
C TRP A 1075 14.86 -29.48 -20.06
N TRP A 1076 13.94 -29.67 -20.99
CA TRP A 1076 13.17 -28.63 -21.66
C TRP A 1076 11.69 -28.78 -21.32
N ASN A 1077 10.95 -27.68 -21.33
CA ASN A 1077 9.50 -27.69 -21.31
C ASN A 1077 8.96 -27.27 -22.68
N GLN A 1078 7.87 -27.87 -23.13
CA GLN A 1078 7.22 -27.52 -24.38
C GLN A 1078 5.73 -27.30 -24.16
N PHE A 1079 5.22 -26.21 -24.73
CA PHE A 1079 3.82 -25.81 -24.71
C PHE A 1079 3.28 -25.80 -26.15
N ALA A 1080 2.10 -26.41 -26.37
CA ALA A 1080 1.52 -26.46 -27.71
C ALA A 1080 1.22 -25.06 -28.27
N GLY A 1081 1.76 -24.75 -29.46
CA GLY A 1081 1.78 -23.41 -30.05
C GLY A 1081 3.19 -22.83 -30.23
N VAL A 1082 4.17 -23.28 -29.43
CA VAL A 1082 5.59 -22.89 -29.47
C VAL A 1082 6.50 -24.13 -29.52
N CYS A 1083 6.02 -25.20 -30.14
CA CYS A 1083 6.77 -26.45 -30.21
C CYS A 1083 8.01 -26.28 -31.08
N ARG A 1084 9.20 -26.52 -30.47
CA ARG A 1084 10.57 -26.27 -30.95
C ARG A 1084 11.18 -24.91 -30.59
N ASP A 1085 10.40 -23.99 -30.02
CA ASP A 1085 10.93 -22.82 -29.31
C ASP A 1085 11.22 -23.26 -27.86
N GLN A 1086 12.51 -23.47 -27.57
CA GLN A 1086 12.98 -24.21 -26.41
C GLN A 1086 13.21 -23.27 -25.24
N ASN A 1087 12.38 -23.37 -24.20
CA ASN A 1087 12.70 -22.71 -22.95
C ASN A 1087 13.38 -23.69 -21.99
N VAL A 1088 14.58 -23.30 -21.56
CA VAL A 1088 15.23 -23.95 -20.43
C VAL A 1088 14.56 -23.48 -19.14
N TRP A 1089 14.91 -24.09 -18.03
CA TRP A 1089 14.26 -23.85 -16.76
C TRP A 1089 14.54 -22.46 -16.23
N THR A 1090 13.46 -21.78 -15.88
CA THR A 1090 13.48 -20.44 -15.32
C THR A 1090 14.24 -20.36 -14.00
N TYR A 1091 14.14 -21.45 -13.25
CA TYR A 1091 14.97 -21.73 -12.11
C TYR A 1091 15.62 -23.07 -12.29
N TYR A 1092 16.92 -23.17 -12.09
CA TYR A 1092 17.58 -24.45 -11.99
C TYR A 1092 17.63 -24.83 -10.54
N GLY A 1093 16.91 -25.87 -10.21
CA GLY A 1093 17.07 -26.52 -8.94
C GLY A 1093 18.33 -27.37 -8.88
N THR A 1094 18.78 -27.64 -7.66
CA THR A 1094 19.88 -28.57 -7.39
C THR A 1094 19.33 -29.87 -6.82
N GLY A 1095 20.05 -30.98 -6.99
CA GLY A 1095 19.63 -32.31 -6.51
C GLY A 1095 19.01 -33.19 -7.61
N ARG A 1096 18.42 -34.31 -7.20
CA ARG A 1096 17.86 -35.33 -8.10
C ARG A 1096 16.39 -35.05 -8.38
N GLU A 1097 16.00 -35.06 -9.65
CA GLU A 1097 14.62 -34.87 -10.09
C GLU A 1097 13.70 -35.95 -9.48
N SER A 1098 12.60 -35.54 -8.86
CA SER A 1098 11.74 -36.44 -8.08
C SER A 1098 10.27 -36.35 -8.47
N PHE A 1099 9.76 -35.15 -8.70
CA PHE A 1099 8.41 -34.94 -9.23
C PHE A 1099 8.43 -34.00 -10.44
N PHE A 1100 7.76 -34.39 -11.51
CA PHE A 1100 7.50 -33.56 -12.67
C PHE A 1100 6.05 -33.11 -12.64
N ILE A 1101 5.79 -31.81 -12.73
CA ILE A 1101 4.49 -31.26 -12.36
C ILE A 1101 4.04 -30.32 -13.45
N PHE A 1102 2.91 -30.63 -14.05
CA PHE A 1102 2.17 -29.73 -14.93
C PHE A 1102 1.00 -29.18 -14.14
N ALA A 1103 0.85 -27.88 -14.04
CA ALA A 1103 -0.32 -27.28 -13.41
C ALA A 1103 -1.02 -26.32 -14.36
N VAL A 1104 -2.34 -26.32 -14.40
CA VAL A 1104 -3.14 -25.49 -15.30
C VAL A 1104 -4.20 -24.77 -14.49
N THR A 1105 -4.19 -23.45 -14.56
CA THR A 1105 -5.25 -22.55 -14.09
C THR A 1105 -5.97 -21.96 -15.30
N ARG A 1106 -7.01 -21.14 -15.09
CA ARG A 1106 -7.63 -20.39 -16.19
C ARG A 1106 -6.71 -19.39 -16.87
N ASP A 1107 -5.69 -18.95 -16.13
CA ASP A 1107 -4.83 -17.84 -16.54
C ASP A 1107 -3.43 -18.31 -16.96
N SER A 1108 -2.99 -19.49 -16.51
CA SER A 1108 -1.61 -19.94 -16.69
C SER A 1108 -1.44 -21.46 -16.72
N ALA A 1109 -0.35 -21.91 -17.34
CA ALA A 1109 0.15 -23.27 -17.31
C ALA A 1109 1.57 -23.28 -16.73
N TYR A 1110 1.78 -24.01 -15.64
CA TYR A 1110 3.02 -24.05 -14.89
C TYR A 1110 3.69 -25.41 -15.03
N PHE A 1111 5.02 -25.39 -15.00
CA PHE A 1111 5.88 -26.54 -15.11
C PHE A 1111 6.82 -26.53 -13.90
N TYR A 1112 6.89 -27.64 -13.15
CA TYR A 1112 7.84 -27.79 -12.06
C TYR A 1112 8.61 -29.11 -12.18
N ILE A 1113 9.91 -29.09 -11.86
CA ILE A 1113 10.64 -30.28 -11.42
C ILE A 1113 11.05 -30.07 -9.96
N ALA A 1114 10.35 -30.75 -9.06
CA ALA A 1114 10.76 -30.82 -7.67
C ALA A 1114 11.95 -31.77 -7.54
N THR A 1115 13.01 -31.29 -6.90
CA THR A 1115 14.25 -32.04 -6.69
C THR A 1115 14.40 -32.48 -5.23
N ALA A 1116 15.17 -33.55 -5.03
CA ALA A 1116 15.42 -34.13 -3.72
C ALA A 1116 16.91 -34.36 -3.47
N SER A 1117 17.24 -34.43 -2.19
CA SER A 1117 18.46 -35.05 -1.68
C SER A 1117 18.20 -36.53 -1.37
N SER A 1118 19.20 -37.26 -0.92
CA SER A 1118 19.02 -38.61 -0.34
C SER A 1118 18.12 -38.64 0.91
N SER A 1119 17.74 -37.47 1.46
CA SER A 1119 17.08 -37.32 2.74
C SER A 1119 15.67 -36.70 2.70
N GLY A 1120 15.16 -36.39 1.51
CA GLY A 1120 13.84 -35.78 1.25
C GLY A 1120 13.87 -34.74 0.13
N LEU A 1121 12.68 -34.28 -0.28
CA LEU A 1121 12.54 -33.13 -1.17
C LEU A 1121 13.16 -31.87 -0.59
N TYR A 1122 13.70 -31.03 -1.46
CA TYR A 1122 13.95 -29.64 -1.12
C TYR A 1122 12.63 -28.85 -1.07
N PRO A 1123 12.49 -27.79 -0.25
CA PRO A 1123 11.42 -26.82 -0.43
C PRO A 1123 11.62 -26.03 -1.72
N PHE A 1124 10.56 -25.48 -2.32
CA PHE A 1124 10.70 -24.66 -3.53
C PHE A 1124 11.71 -23.51 -3.31
N ASN A 1125 11.58 -22.80 -2.19
CA ASN A 1125 12.53 -21.78 -1.73
C ASN A 1125 12.99 -22.10 -0.30
N TYR A 1126 14.30 -22.14 -0.08
CA TYR A 1126 14.92 -22.36 1.24
C TYR A 1126 16.11 -21.42 1.41
N GLY A 1127 16.08 -20.58 2.44
CA GLY A 1127 17.14 -19.59 2.69
C GLY A 1127 17.38 -18.62 1.52
N GLY A 1128 16.36 -18.39 0.68
CA GLY A 1128 16.48 -17.54 -0.51
C GLY A 1128 17.00 -18.23 -1.77
N THR A 1129 17.38 -19.51 -1.67
CA THR A 1129 17.79 -20.33 -2.81
C THR A 1129 16.58 -21.12 -3.33
N VAL A 1130 16.34 -21.06 -4.64
CA VAL A 1130 15.31 -21.88 -5.29
C VAL A 1130 15.89 -23.25 -5.62
N TYR A 1131 15.32 -24.30 -5.04
CA TYR A 1131 15.83 -25.66 -5.21
C TYR A 1131 15.09 -26.45 -6.26
N TRP A 1132 13.92 -26.00 -6.68
CA TRP A 1132 13.13 -26.66 -7.71
C TRP A 1132 13.29 -25.99 -9.05
N TRP A 1133 13.00 -26.75 -10.08
CA TRP A 1133 12.96 -26.22 -11.42
C TRP A 1133 11.55 -25.72 -11.62
N PHE A 1134 11.40 -24.50 -12.13
CA PHE A 1134 10.08 -23.92 -12.38
C PHE A 1134 10.10 -23.16 -13.71
N ASN A 1135 8.98 -23.20 -14.41
CA ASN A 1135 8.68 -22.42 -15.60
C ASN A 1135 7.15 -22.21 -15.66
N GLY A 1136 6.66 -21.17 -16.35
CA GLY A 1136 5.24 -20.89 -16.49
C GLY A 1136 4.91 -20.17 -17.80
N TRP A 1137 3.72 -20.44 -18.32
CA TRP A 1137 3.19 -19.92 -19.57
C TRP A 1137 1.79 -19.35 -19.36
N ALA A 1138 1.40 -18.36 -20.18
CA ALA A 1138 0.05 -17.84 -20.18
C ALA A 1138 -0.93 -18.88 -20.74
N ASN A 1139 -2.02 -19.14 -20.04
CA ASN A 1139 -3.07 -20.01 -20.54
C ASN A 1139 -4.10 -19.21 -21.33
N THR A 1140 -3.72 -18.76 -22.52
CA THR A 1140 -4.54 -17.87 -23.35
C THR A 1140 -4.56 -18.30 -24.81
N GLN A 1141 -5.43 -17.67 -25.59
CA GLN A 1141 -5.41 -17.78 -27.05
C GLN A 1141 -4.34 -16.84 -27.61
N TYR A 1142 -3.37 -17.37 -28.35
CA TYR A 1142 -2.30 -16.61 -29.00
C TYR A 1142 -2.80 -15.93 -30.30
N ASN A 1143 -2.00 -15.14 -31.00
CA ASN A 1143 -2.40 -14.61 -32.31
C ASN A 1143 -2.21 -15.68 -33.41
N ALA A 1144 -3.27 -16.00 -34.16
CA ALA A 1144 -3.22 -16.97 -35.25
C ALA A 1144 -2.27 -16.61 -36.40
N GLN A 1145 -1.89 -15.33 -36.54
CA GLN A 1145 -0.91 -14.89 -37.55
C GLN A 1145 0.54 -15.26 -37.20
N LEU A 1146 0.81 -15.58 -35.93
CA LEU A 1146 2.13 -15.97 -35.43
C LEU A 1146 2.32 -17.50 -35.43
N LEU A 1147 1.25 -18.26 -35.63
CA LEU A 1147 1.25 -19.71 -35.66
C LEU A 1147 1.19 -20.19 -37.11
N THR A 1148 2.21 -20.92 -37.56
CA THR A 1148 2.30 -21.45 -38.93
C THR A 1148 1.24 -22.52 -39.26
N ALA A 1149 0.40 -22.93 -38.31
CA ALA A 1149 -0.61 -23.98 -38.51
C ALA A 1149 -1.97 -23.75 -37.78
N GLY A 1150 -3.06 -23.70 -38.57
CA GLY A 1150 -4.40 -24.20 -38.20
C GLY A 1150 -5.37 -23.27 -37.43
N PRO A 1151 -6.70 -23.53 -37.49
CA PRO A 1151 -7.76 -22.72 -36.87
C PRO A 1151 -8.00 -22.99 -35.37
N TYR A 1152 -7.22 -23.86 -34.73
CA TYR A 1152 -7.40 -24.25 -33.33
C TYR A 1152 -6.31 -23.65 -32.46
N ASN A 1153 -6.60 -22.43 -32.04
CA ASN A 1153 -5.79 -21.64 -31.13
C ASN A 1153 -6.64 -21.32 -29.90
N GLY A 1154 -6.27 -21.81 -28.73
CA GLY A 1154 -7.10 -21.65 -27.54
C GLY A 1154 -6.44 -22.14 -26.24
N PRO A 1155 -6.94 -21.66 -25.09
CA PRO A 1155 -6.41 -22.02 -23.78
C PRO A 1155 -6.62 -23.50 -23.45
N LEU A 1156 -5.70 -24.07 -22.67
CA LEU A 1156 -5.76 -25.40 -22.07
C LEU A 1156 -6.90 -25.48 -21.05
N TYR A 1157 -7.85 -26.38 -21.27
CA TYR A 1157 -8.96 -26.62 -20.33
C TYR A 1157 -8.89 -27.98 -19.66
N SER A 1158 -8.39 -28.99 -20.37
CA SER A 1158 -8.40 -30.39 -19.93
C SER A 1158 -7.34 -31.22 -20.63
N PHE A 1159 -6.94 -32.34 -20.02
CA PHE A 1159 -6.11 -33.36 -20.64
C PHE A 1159 -6.71 -34.76 -20.49
N ASP A 1160 -6.79 -35.47 -21.61
CA ASP A 1160 -7.33 -36.83 -21.65
C ASP A 1160 -6.31 -37.88 -21.24
N SER A 1161 -5.01 -37.62 -21.40
CA SER A 1161 -3.97 -38.62 -21.18
C SER A 1161 -2.64 -38.05 -20.68
N VAL A 1162 -1.93 -38.88 -19.92
CA VAL A 1162 -0.52 -38.67 -19.54
C VAL A 1162 0.32 -39.84 -20.04
N SER A 1163 1.57 -39.58 -20.46
CA SER A 1163 2.52 -40.62 -20.80
C SER A 1163 3.93 -40.21 -20.42
N CYS A 1164 4.75 -41.16 -19.98
CA CYS A 1164 6.17 -40.98 -19.75
C CYS A 1164 6.92 -41.98 -20.60
N ILE A 1165 7.92 -41.51 -21.34
CA ILE A 1165 8.72 -42.30 -22.26
C ILE A 1165 10.14 -42.35 -21.72
N ASN A 1166 10.72 -43.55 -21.63
CA ASN A 1166 12.09 -43.77 -21.24
C ASN A 1166 13.06 -43.56 -22.42
N SER A 1167 14.37 -43.55 -22.18
CA SER A 1167 15.39 -43.38 -23.23
C SER A 1167 15.41 -44.48 -24.30
N ALA A 1168 14.73 -45.60 -24.09
CA ALA A 1168 14.52 -46.66 -25.07
C ALA A 1168 13.22 -46.51 -25.89
N GLY A 1169 12.44 -45.44 -25.66
CA GLY A 1169 11.15 -45.21 -26.32
C GLY A 1169 9.97 -45.99 -25.72
N GLU A 1170 10.13 -46.61 -24.55
CA GLU A 1170 9.11 -47.41 -23.87
C GLU A 1170 8.42 -46.62 -22.73
N VAL A 1171 7.22 -47.05 -22.32
CA VAL A 1171 6.50 -46.41 -21.21
C VAL A 1171 7.26 -46.57 -19.90
N CYS A 1172 7.54 -45.46 -19.22
CA CYS A 1172 8.29 -45.45 -17.96
C CYS A 1172 7.40 -45.82 -16.76
N ASN A 1173 7.95 -46.56 -15.79
CA ASN A 1173 7.25 -46.96 -14.57
C ASN A 1173 7.28 -45.84 -13.50
N ALA A 1174 6.51 -44.77 -13.73
CA ALA A 1174 6.36 -43.62 -12.81
C ALA A 1174 4.93 -43.54 -12.24
N GLY A 1175 4.76 -43.00 -11.04
CA GLY A 1175 3.43 -42.76 -10.46
C GLY A 1175 2.77 -41.49 -11.00
N VAL A 1176 1.45 -41.38 -10.89
CA VAL A 1176 0.67 -40.19 -11.32
C VAL A 1176 -0.27 -39.75 -10.21
N ILE A 1177 -0.32 -38.44 -9.98
CA ILE A 1177 -1.27 -37.80 -9.06
C ILE A 1177 -1.96 -36.65 -9.81
N VAL A 1178 -3.27 -36.51 -9.67
CA VAL A 1178 -4.01 -35.31 -10.10
C VAL A 1178 -4.73 -34.73 -8.91
N MET A 1179 -4.57 -33.43 -8.67
CA MET A 1179 -5.14 -32.74 -7.52
C MET A 1179 -5.44 -31.26 -7.83
N PRO A 1180 -6.26 -30.57 -7.02
CA PRO A 1180 -6.49 -29.14 -7.16
C PRO A 1180 -5.18 -28.36 -7.07
N PHE A 1181 -5.10 -27.24 -7.79
CA PHE A 1181 -3.94 -26.37 -7.80
C PHE A 1181 -4.35 -24.91 -7.64
N MET A 1182 -3.53 -24.15 -6.93
CA MET A 1182 -3.70 -22.71 -6.78
C MET A 1182 -2.39 -21.97 -7.02
N TRP A 1183 -2.50 -20.79 -7.63
CA TRP A 1183 -1.39 -19.87 -7.81
C TRP A 1183 -1.75 -18.46 -7.30
N PRO A 1184 -0.86 -17.74 -6.58
CA PRO A 1184 0.41 -18.22 -6.04
C PRO A 1184 0.26 -19.42 -5.09
N GLN A 1185 1.31 -20.20 -4.94
CA GLN A 1185 1.32 -21.40 -4.09
C GLN A 1185 1.24 -21.07 -2.60
N PRO A 1186 0.66 -21.95 -1.76
CA PRO A 1186 0.74 -21.81 -0.31
C PRO A 1186 2.19 -21.82 0.19
N TYR A 1187 2.43 -21.15 1.33
CA TYR A 1187 3.75 -21.16 1.95
C TYR A 1187 3.70 -21.18 3.48
N PHE A 1188 4.77 -21.69 4.07
CA PHE A 1188 5.03 -21.69 5.51
C PHE A 1188 5.98 -20.55 5.88
N ILE A 1189 5.84 -20.04 7.10
CA ILE A 1189 6.80 -19.08 7.66
C ILE A 1189 7.45 -19.69 8.89
N ILE A 1190 8.78 -19.84 8.86
CA ILE A 1190 9.58 -20.36 9.96
C ILE A 1190 10.72 -19.38 10.19
N ASP A 1191 10.82 -18.83 11.40
CA ASP A 1191 11.86 -17.88 11.80
C ASP A 1191 12.04 -16.71 10.81
N GLY A 1192 10.92 -16.17 10.31
CA GLY A 1192 10.90 -15.06 9.36
C GLY A 1192 11.19 -15.44 7.90
N GLN A 1193 11.56 -16.69 7.62
CA GLN A 1193 11.81 -17.20 6.26
C GLN A 1193 10.55 -17.83 5.65
N ILE A 1194 10.39 -17.66 4.34
CA ILE A 1194 9.25 -18.19 3.56
C ILE A 1194 9.65 -19.51 2.89
N TYR A 1195 8.82 -20.53 3.07
CA TYR A 1195 8.97 -21.86 2.48
C TYR A 1195 7.74 -22.16 1.62
N GLN A 1196 7.85 -22.00 0.31
CA GLN A 1196 6.77 -22.34 -0.63
C GLN A 1196 6.69 -23.84 -0.86
N THR A 1197 5.46 -24.34 -1.03
CA THR A 1197 5.19 -25.74 -1.34
C THR A 1197 3.96 -25.90 -2.24
N ILE A 1198 3.73 -27.12 -2.74
CA ILE A 1198 2.59 -27.46 -3.60
C ILE A 1198 1.40 -27.89 -2.75
#